data_AF-A0A6P0HHQ1-F1
#
_entry.id   AF-A0A6P0HHQ1-F1
#
_cell.length_a   1.000
_cell.length_b   1.000
_cell.length_c   1.000
_cell.angle_alpha   90.00
_cell.angle_beta   90.00
_cell.angle_gamma   90.00
#
_symmetry.space_group_name_H-M   'P 1'
#
loop_
_entity.id
_entity.type
_entity.pdbx_description
1 polymer ?
#
loop_
_entity_poly.entity_id
_entity_poly.type
_entity_poly.pdbx_seq_one_letter_code
_entity_poly.pdbx_strand_id
1 'polypeptide(L)'
;MIPDLSGLTPDVLRDLTNVGTVRRAEREVDQGTVEVTFAETDAGLEATAPDASCLLGAGPFDSWRCDCAAGGGCRHVVRAVLAWRSTAAGRGVSPPESGGPAPRPGEGDGGGAVDARTAAAAARARAAYGLVATVQRGARTTVVLHVPAEATVRFGADADPRFARCDCGQPGCVHLDHALAALAGRAADGPGDGLVAVDPEGGGAAAAPGALTDAWRDWWAQLVTLGLGAAEELVAAGVGLATRMEDAGLVHPGAVVRDLVAQLAHQAARDAEVSPARLVGLAGELESRLRALARPGGVPPALVAGVPDAEQTVGAQRLVGLGAEHLHVGGWGRLRVYLGDVRSGAVRTLTVEGTDTEETPVTARRLGARSRSGSTYADWAAAAAVLPRSRRRGAELVLPRASPAVRRGGTWPVPDDSPLLADRLDMVAVGVDVPGPLAPRGSAAGVGAVRVASVRDVVHDLLEARLTATIVDERGATARIELPVSARARPGIEATAERLASGTTTAVAGRWVRRAEGLVVRPTLLDGAGGPLVVPLAEGAEGAEGAGGSPAGEAEPSTDPWQRLTGDVTETLGRLLVLGARRGAAGLRRDLADHAARAERLGLLRWAGALRAAAGEELDPADLLDPADLLDLAVLLEMGR
;
A
#
# COMPACT_ATOMS: atom_id res chain seq x y z
N MET A 1 -30.81 22.77 -17.58
CA MET A 1 -30.51 21.36 -17.96
C MET A 1 -30.67 20.54 -16.69
N ILE A 2 -31.55 19.53 -16.69
CA ILE A 2 -31.79 18.69 -15.52
C ILE A 2 -30.46 18.05 -15.09
N PRO A 3 -30.03 18.21 -13.83
CA PRO A 3 -28.84 17.55 -13.34
C PRO A 3 -29.04 16.03 -13.50
N ASP A 4 -28.12 15.35 -14.17
CA ASP A 4 -28.17 13.89 -14.18
C ASP A 4 -27.87 13.37 -12.75
N LEU A 5 -28.89 12.80 -12.12
CA LEU A 5 -28.83 12.21 -10.78
C LEU A 5 -28.87 10.68 -10.82
N SER A 6 -28.84 10.08 -12.02
CA SER A 6 -28.98 8.62 -12.20
C SER A 6 -27.88 7.84 -11.47
N GLY A 7 -26.65 8.37 -11.51
CA GLY A 7 -25.46 7.83 -10.85
C GLY A 7 -25.43 7.92 -9.31
N LEU A 8 -26.38 8.62 -8.68
CA LEU A 8 -26.48 8.70 -7.21
C LEU A 8 -27.21 7.49 -6.63
N THR A 9 -26.55 6.33 -6.67
CA THR A 9 -27.03 5.11 -6.00
C THR A 9 -27.08 5.28 -4.49
N PRO A 10 -27.85 4.46 -3.75
CA PRO A 10 -27.88 4.54 -2.30
C PRO A 10 -26.49 4.40 -1.67
N ASP A 11 -25.63 3.57 -2.25
CA ASP A 11 -24.26 3.38 -1.78
C ASP A 11 -23.40 4.65 -2.01
N VAL A 12 -23.58 5.35 -3.13
CA VAL A 12 -22.93 6.67 -3.34
C VAL A 12 -23.46 7.68 -2.33
N LEU A 13 -24.77 7.70 -2.05
CA LEU A 13 -25.36 8.59 -1.05
C LEU A 13 -24.86 8.29 0.38
N ARG A 14 -24.52 7.03 0.70
CA ARG A 14 -23.92 6.64 1.99
C ARG A 14 -22.49 7.18 2.13
N ASP A 15 -21.75 7.26 1.03
CA ASP A 15 -20.41 7.90 0.99
C ASP A 15 -20.51 9.42 1.12
N LEU A 16 -21.48 10.02 0.42
CA LEU A 16 -21.67 11.47 0.41
C LEU A 16 -22.24 11.99 1.74
N THR A 17 -23.01 11.16 2.47
CA THR A 17 -23.70 11.53 3.72
C THR A 17 -23.39 10.55 4.87
N ASN A 18 -24.42 10.07 5.57
CA ASN A 18 -24.31 9.04 6.60
C ASN A 18 -25.36 7.94 6.37
N VAL A 19 -25.00 6.71 6.77
CA VAL A 19 -25.83 5.51 6.55
C VAL A 19 -27.22 5.65 7.18
N GLY A 20 -27.32 6.30 8.34
CA GLY A 20 -28.60 6.50 9.03
C GLY A 20 -29.57 7.41 8.26
N THR A 21 -29.05 8.48 7.66
CA THR A 21 -29.80 9.39 6.79
C THR A 21 -30.33 8.66 5.58
N VAL A 22 -29.49 7.87 4.91
CA VAL A 22 -29.89 7.11 3.72
C VAL A 22 -30.94 6.05 4.07
N ARG A 23 -30.72 5.24 5.11
CA ARG A 23 -31.70 4.21 5.55
C ARG A 23 -33.04 4.77 6.00
N ARG A 24 -33.08 6.02 6.46
CA ARG A 24 -34.33 6.70 6.82
C ARG A 24 -35.04 7.19 5.55
N ALA A 25 -34.31 7.82 4.64
CA ALA A 25 -34.84 8.29 3.37
C ALA A 25 -35.34 7.14 2.47
N GLU A 26 -34.59 6.03 2.36
CA GLU A 26 -35.00 4.80 1.67
C GLU A 26 -36.37 4.33 2.17
N ARG A 27 -36.53 4.18 3.50
CA ARG A 27 -37.82 3.80 4.10
C ARG A 27 -38.95 4.78 3.79
N GLU A 28 -38.70 6.08 3.82
CA GLU A 28 -39.74 7.09 3.53
C GLU A 28 -40.24 6.98 2.07
N VAL A 29 -39.32 6.77 1.12
CA VAL A 29 -39.63 6.59 -0.31
C VAL A 29 -40.32 5.25 -0.57
N ASP A 30 -39.80 4.15 -0.02
CA ASP A 30 -40.35 2.80 -0.21
C ASP A 30 -41.79 2.68 0.34
N GLN A 31 -42.08 3.39 1.43
CA GLN A 31 -43.41 3.42 2.03
C GLN A 31 -44.37 4.41 1.34
N GLY A 32 -43.89 5.20 0.37
CA GLY A 32 -44.69 6.25 -0.29
C GLY A 32 -45.22 7.30 0.68
N THR A 33 -44.54 7.52 1.81
CA THR A 33 -45.03 8.39 2.89
C THR A 33 -44.92 9.87 2.59
N VAL A 34 -44.11 10.25 1.61
CA VAL A 34 -43.88 11.64 1.22
C VAL A 34 -43.84 11.75 -0.29
N GLU A 35 -44.76 12.55 -0.84
CA GLU A 35 -44.78 12.89 -2.25
C GLU A 35 -43.81 14.05 -2.51
N VAL A 36 -42.97 13.93 -3.54
CA VAL A 36 -41.97 14.93 -3.92
C VAL A 36 -42.26 15.40 -5.34
N THR A 37 -42.43 16.70 -5.52
CA THR A 37 -42.60 17.33 -6.83
C THR A 37 -41.29 17.99 -7.27
N PHE A 38 -41.06 18.05 -8.57
CA PHE A 38 -39.82 18.56 -9.15
C PHE A 38 -40.09 19.67 -10.15
N ALA A 39 -39.34 20.77 -10.05
CA ALA A 39 -39.35 21.88 -10.98
C ALA A 39 -37.92 22.23 -11.41
N GLU A 40 -37.71 22.44 -12.71
CA GLU A 40 -36.40 22.89 -13.23
C GLU A 40 -36.32 24.41 -13.14
N THR A 41 -35.19 24.90 -12.63
CA THR A 41 -34.89 26.33 -12.49
C THR A 41 -33.53 26.65 -13.10
N ASP A 42 -33.24 27.93 -13.34
CA ASP A 42 -31.92 28.38 -13.80
C ASP A 42 -30.80 28.05 -12.81
N ALA A 43 -31.14 27.83 -11.53
CA ALA A 43 -30.19 27.52 -10.46
C ALA A 43 -30.01 26.01 -10.19
N GLY A 44 -30.80 25.15 -10.82
CA GLY A 44 -30.79 23.70 -10.61
C GLY A 44 -32.18 23.07 -10.54
N LEU A 45 -32.26 21.85 -10.01
CA LEU A 45 -33.52 21.12 -9.82
C LEU A 45 -34.10 21.40 -8.44
N GLU A 46 -35.23 22.09 -8.38
CA GLU A 46 -35.97 22.30 -7.15
C GLU A 46 -36.88 21.10 -6.87
N ALA A 47 -36.76 20.53 -5.67
CA ALA A 47 -37.56 19.42 -5.20
C ALA A 47 -38.36 19.87 -3.98
N THR A 48 -39.69 19.84 -4.07
CA THR A 48 -40.59 20.30 -3.03
C THR A 48 -41.34 19.13 -2.41
N ALA A 49 -41.31 19.06 -1.08
CA ALA A 49 -42.07 18.13 -0.26
C ALA A 49 -42.81 18.92 0.85
N PRO A 50 -43.85 18.35 1.50
CA PRO A 50 -44.63 19.06 2.53
C PRO A 50 -43.80 19.59 3.71
N ASP A 51 -42.66 18.97 3.99
CA ASP A 51 -41.78 19.28 5.13
C ASP A 51 -40.47 19.99 4.75
N ALA A 52 -40.15 20.14 3.46
CA ALA A 52 -38.93 20.80 2.99
C ALA A 52 -38.92 21.10 1.47
N SER A 53 -38.25 22.18 1.08
CA SER A 53 -37.77 22.43 -0.28
C SER A 53 -36.25 22.24 -0.38
N CYS A 54 -35.80 21.61 -1.47
CA CYS A 54 -34.39 21.32 -1.75
C CYS A 54 -33.99 21.82 -3.14
N LEU A 55 -32.81 22.43 -3.26
CA LEU A 55 -32.21 22.78 -4.55
C LEU A 55 -31.04 21.83 -4.84
N LEU A 56 -31.18 21.01 -5.88
CA LEU A 56 -30.27 19.94 -6.26
C LEU A 56 -29.49 20.31 -7.54
N GLY A 57 -28.28 19.76 -7.67
CA GLY A 57 -27.47 19.83 -8.89
C GLY A 57 -26.75 21.17 -9.14
N ALA A 58 -26.89 22.14 -8.23
CA ALA A 58 -26.11 23.37 -8.22
C ALA A 58 -24.67 23.11 -7.74
N GLY A 59 -23.84 22.49 -8.59
CA GLY A 59 -22.44 22.15 -8.28
C GLY A 59 -22.27 20.84 -7.49
N PRO A 60 -21.16 20.70 -6.73
CA PRO A 60 -20.88 19.52 -5.90
C PRO A 60 -22.02 19.18 -4.93
N PHE A 61 -22.12 17.92 -4.50
CA PHE A 61 -23.18 17.50 -3.57
C PHE A 61 -23.26 18.37 -2.29
N ASP A 62 -22.12 18.83 -1.78
CA ASP A 62 -22.05 19.61 -0.54
C ASP A 62 -22.54 21.07 -0.69
N SER A 63 -22.71 21.57 -1.93
CA SER A 63 -23.30 22.89 -2.20
C SER A 63 -24.82 22.87 -2.38
N TRP A 64 -25.43 21.68 -2.35
CA TRP A 64 -26.88 21.54 -2.48
C TRP A 64 -27.58 22.04 -1.22
N ARG A 65 -28.72 22.68 -1.41
CA ARG A 65 -29.40 23.42 -0.34
C ARG A 65 -30.71 22.78 0.05
N CYS A 66 -31.03 22.87 1.33
CA CYS A 66 -32.33 22.54 1.88
C CYS A 66 -32.72 23.64 2.86
N ASP A 67 -34.01 23.98 2.89
CA ASP A 67 -34.59 24.96 3.82
C ASP A 67 -34.68 24.47 5.28
N CYS A 68 -34.36 23.19 5.54
CA CYS A 68 -34.34 22.65 6.88
C CYS A 68 -33.12 23.16 7.69
N ALA A 69 -33.15 22.96 9.01
CA ALA A 69 -32.09 23.41 9.91
C ALA A 69 -30.68 22.88 9.58
N ALA A 70 -30.58 21.77 8.84
CA ALA A 70 -29.29 21.20 8.43
C ALA A 70 -28.69 21.91 7.20
N GLY A 71 -29.49 22.65 6.41
CA GLY A 71 -29.03 23.46 5.28
C GLY A 71 -28.58 22.70 4.02
N GLY A 72 -28.18 21.42 4.14
CA GLY A 72 -27.69 20.57 3.04
C GLY A 72 -27.29 19.18 3.55
N GLY A 73 -27.03 18.22 2.64
CA GLY A 73 -26.59 16.85 3.00
C GLY A 73 -27.53 16.09 3.96
N CYS A 74 -28.79 16.52 4.03
CA CYS A 74 -29.77 16.06 5.02
C CYS A 74 -30.66 14.94 4.45
N ARG A 75 -31.54 14.38 5.29
CA ARG A 75 -32.48 13.34 4.84
C ARG A 75 -33.40 13.81 3.71
N HIS A 76 -33.78 15.08 3.67
CA HIS A 76 -34.72 15.60 2.66
C HIS A 76 -34.05 15.66 1.29
N VAL A 77 -32.78 16.09 1.22
CA VAL A 77 -31.98 16.05 0.00
C VAL A 77 -31.83 14.60 -0.50
N VAL A 78 -31.46 13.68 0.39
CA VAL A 78 -31.31 12.26 0.02
C VAL A 78 -32.63 11.65 -0.46
N ARG A 79 -33.74 11.93 0.24
CA ARG A 79 -35.08 11.50 -0.16
C ARG A 79 -35.47 12.05 -1.53
N ALA A 80 -35.22 13.34 -1.79
CA ALA A 80 -35.50 13.95 -3.08
C ALA A 80 -34.73 13.28 -4.23
N VAL A 81 -33.45 12.94 -4.02
CA VAL A 81 -32.67 12.17 -5.01
C VAL A 81 -33.28 10.78 -5.24
N LEU A 82 -33.60 10.04 -4.18
CA LEU A 82 -34.17 8.70 -4.30
C LEU A 82 -35.55 8.72 -5.01
N ALA A 83 -36.40 9.71 -4.70
CA ALA A 83 -37.69 9.93 -5.36
C ALA A 83 -37.53 10.36 -6.83
N TRP A 84 -36.53 11.17 -7.15
CA TRP A 84 -36.21 11.50 -8.54
C TRP A 84 -35.80 10.24 -9.32
N ARG A 85 -34.98 9.38 -8.72
CA ARG A 85 -34.52 8.14 -9.37
C ARG A 85 -35.67 7.16 -9.59
N SER A 86 -36.60 7.01 -8.65
CA SER A 86 -37.77 6.14 -8.83
C SER A 86 -38.71 6.65 -9.92
N THR A 87 -38.93 7.97 -9.99
CA THR A 87 -39.75 8.60 -11.05
C THR A 87 -39.07 8.55 -12.42
N ALA A 88 -37.75 8.68 -12.49
CA ALA A 88 -36.97 8.51 -13.72
C ALA A 88 -36.98 7.06 -14.23
N ALA A 89 -36.84 6.08 -13.33
CA ALA A 89 -36.94 4.66 -13.66
C ALA A 89 -38.34 4.28 -14.22
N GLY A 90 -39.41 4.88 -13.70
CA GLY A 90 -40.78 4.70 -14.21
C GLY A 90 -41.03 5.34 -15.60
N ARG A 91 -40.16 6.24 -16.06
CA ARG A 91 -40.25 6.90 -17.39
C ARG A 91 -39.52 6.16 -18.50
N GLY A 92 -38.97 4.97 -18.25
CA GLY A 92 -38.21 4.21 -19.24
C GLY A 92 -36.84 4.82 -19.55
N VAL A 93 -36.34 5.71 -18.69
CA VAL A 93 -34.92 6.10 -18.71
C VAL A 93 -34.17 4.90 -18.14
N SER A 94 -33.69 4.02 -19.03
CA SER A 94 -32.85 2.90 -18.63
C SER A 94 -31.62 3.44 -17.88
N PRO A 95 -31.22 2.82 -16.76
CA PRO A 95 -29.90 3.06 -16.21
C PRO A 95 -28.88 2.80 -17.34
N PRO A 96 -27.89 3.67 -17.57
CA PRO A 96 -26.86 3.36 -18.53
C PRO A 96 -26.20 2.04 -18.11
N GLU A 97 -26.03 1.12 -19.06
CA GLU A 97 -25.19 -0.05 -18.85
C GLU A 97 -23.80 0.43 -18.43
N SER A 98 -23.27 -0.12 -17.35
CA SER A 98 -21.99 0.22 -16.70
C SER A 98 -20.74 -0.10 -17.53
N GLY A 99 -20.85 -0.07 -18.86
CA GLY A 99 -19.78 -0.28 -19.84
C GLY A 99 -19.67 0.81 -20.91
N GLY A 100 -20.43 1.90 -20.81
CA GLY A 100 -20.30 3.04 -21.72
C GLY A 100 -18.97 3.79 -21.54
N PRO A 101 -18.36 4.35 -22.60
CA PRO A 101 -17.17 5.17 -22.48
C PRO A 101 -17.44 6.32 -21.50
N ALA A 102 -16.53 6.50 -20.53
CA ALA A 102 -16.61 7.62 -19.60
C ALA A 102 -16.83 8.93 -20.39
N PRO A 103 -17.70 9.84 -19.93
CA PRO A 103 -17.87 11.13 -20.58
C PRO A 103 -16.49 11.80 -20.70
N ARG A 104 -16.19 12.34 -21.89
CA ARG A 104 -14.94 13.08 -22.09
C ARG A 104 -14.90 14.22 -21.08
N PRO A 105 -13.80 14.37 -20.30
CA PRO A 105 -13.66 15.51 -19.40
C PRO A 105 -13.67 16.78 -20.24
N GLY A 106 -14.80 17.50 -20.22
CA GLY A 106 -15.05 18.70 -21.03
C GLY A 106 -16.36 18.71 -21.83
N GLU A 107 -17.04 17.57 -22.02
CA GLU A 107 -18.32 17.52 -22.77
C GLU A 107 -19.57 17.46 -21.87
N GLY A 108 -19.41 17.33 -20.56
CA GLY A 108 -20.46 17.60 -19.57
C GLY A 108 -20.27 18.96 -18.93
N ASP A 109 -21.36 19.60 -18.52
CA ASP A 109 -21.44 20.86 -17.74
C ASP A 109 -20.84 20.72 -16.31
N GLY A 110 -19.66 20.10 -16.20
CA GLY A 110 -18.87 19.95 -14.97
C GLY A 110 -18.06 21.21 -14.62
N GLY A 111 -18.32 22.33 -15.31
CA GLY A 111 -17.74 23.65 -15.04
C GLY A 111 -18.18 24.17 -13.68
N GLY A 112 -17.55 23.68 -12.61
CA GLY A 112 -17.87 24.11 -11.24
C GLY A 112 -17.48 23.14 -10.12
N ALA A 113 -17.01 21.93 -10.43
CA ALA A 113 -16.60 20.98 -9.37
C ALA A 113 -15.33 21.42 -8.63
N VAL A 114 -14.43 22.14 -9.33
CA VAL A 114 -13.23 22.77 -8.77
C VAL A 114 -13.27 24.24 -9.18
N ASP A 115 -13.05 25.15 -8.23
CA ASP A 115 -13.01 26.57 -8.53
C ASP A 115 -11.74 26.96 -9.31
N ALA A 116 -11.79 28.08 -10.04
CA ALA A 116 -10.70 28.51 -10.91
C ALA A 116 -9.37 28.76 -10.19
N ARG A 117 -9.40 29.21 -8.93
CA ARG A 117 -8.18 29.45 -8.13
C ARG A 117 -7.53 28.13 -7.76
N THR A 118 -8.34 27.15 -7.37
CA THR A 118 -7.89 25.80 -7.02
C THR A 118 -7.34 25.07 -8.24
N ALA A 119 -8.01 25.17 -9.39
CA ALA A 119 -7.50 24.64 -10.66
C ALA A 119 -6.16 25.29 -11.07
N ALA A 120 -6.02 26.61 -10.93
CA ALA A 120 -4.76 27.31 -11.20
C ALA A 120 -3.63 26.92 -10.23
N ALA A 121 -3.95 26.60 -8.97
CA ALA A 121 -2.97 26.08 -8.02
C ALA A 121 -2.52 24.65 -8.40
N ALA A 122 -3.47 23.79 -8.77
CA ALA A 122 -3.18 22.43 -9.23
C ALA A 122 -2.38 22.42 -10.54
N ALA A 123 -2.70 23.30 -11.50
CA ALA A 123 -1.94 23.46 -12.74
C ALA A 123 -0.49 23.87 -12.46
N ARG A 124 -0.27 24.86 -11.58
CA ARG A 124 1.10 25.27 -11.16
C ARG A 124 1.86 24.13 -10.48
N ALA A 125 1.20 23.35 -9.63
CA ALA A 125 1.83 22.19 -8.99
C ALA A 125 2.20 21.10 -10.00
N ARG A 126 1.33 20.82 -10.99
CA ARG A 126 1.63 19.89 -12.08
C ARG A 126 2.76 20.38 -12.97
N ALA A 127 2.80 21.67 -13.29
CA ALA A 127 3.90 22.26 -14.04
C ALA A 127 5.23 22.13 -13.27
N ALA A 128 5.22 22.33 -11.95
CA ALA A 128 6.44 22.27 -11.14
C ALA A 128 6.95 20.85 -10.87
N TYR A 129 6.07 19.88 -10.62
CA TYR A 129 6.44 18.55 -10.12
C TYR A 129 6.04 17.39 -11.05
N GLY A 130 5.24 17.67 -12.08
CA GLY A 130 4.56 16.65 -12.87
C GLY A 130 3.31 16.09 -12.18
N LEU A 131 2.77 15.02 -12.76
CA LEU A 131 1.65 14.25 -12.23
C LEU A 131 1.99 12.77 -12.37
N VAL A 132 1.89 12.02 -11.27
CA VAL A 132 1.98 10.56 -11.31
C VAL A 132 0.83 10.00 -10.50
N ALA A 133 0.00 9.18 -11.14
CA ALA A 133 -1.20 8.64 -10.53
C ALA A 133 -1.52 7.24 -11.04
N THR A 134 -2.06 6.38 -10.18
CA THR A 134 -2.62 5.10 -10.59
C THR A 134 -4.13 5.24 -10.72
N VAL A 135 -4.66 4.88 -11.90
CA VAL A 135 -6.11 4.82 -12.16
C VAL A 135 -6.56 3.37 -12.07
N GLN A 136 -7.56 3.13 -11.22
CA GLN A 136 -8.19 1.82 -11.02
C GLN A 136 -9.69 1.93 -11.32
N ARG A 137 -10.16 1.16 -12.30
CA ARG A 137 -11.55 1.07 -12.71
C ARG A 137 -12.14 -0.24 -12.17
N GLY A 138 -12.70 -0.15 -10.95
CA GLY A 138 -13.51 -1.22 -10.38
C GLY A 138 -15.00 -0.89 -10.45
N ALA A 139 -15.77 -1.34 -9.46
CA ALA A 139 -17.16 -0.94 -9.27
C ALA A 139 -17.34 0.59 -9.16
N ARG A 140 -16.30 1.28 -8.69
CA ARG A 140 -16.14 2.74 -8.83
C ARG A 140 -14.73 3.05 -9.27
N THR A 141 -14.57 4.17 -9.97
CA THR A 141 -13.25 4.65 -10.39
C THR A 141 -12.52 5.27 -9.21
N THR A 142 -11.32 4.79 -8.93
CA THR A 142 -10.42 5.32 -7.90
C THR A 142 -9.12 5.80 -8.55
N VAL A 143 -8.66 6.97 -8.14
CA VAL A 143 -7.37 7.53 -8.54
C VAL A 143 -6.50 7.69 -7.30
N VAL A 144 -5.36 7.00 -7.30
CA VAL A 144 -4.33 7.14 -6.26
C VAL A 144 -3.25 8.06 -6.81
N LEU A 145 -3.16 9.27 -6.26
CA LEU A 145 -2.14 10.25 -6.59
C LEU A 145 -0.86 9.92 -5.82
N HIS A 146 0.26 9.90 -6.53
CA HIS A 146 1.61 9.76 -5.96
C HIS A 146 2.36 11.10 -6.03
N VAL A 147 2.16 11.86 -7.11
CA VAL A 147 2.80 13.17 -7.39
C VAL A 147 1.72 14.10 -7.95
N PRO A 148 1.61 15.38 -7.53
CA PRO A 148 2.51 16.11 -6.63
C PRO A 148 2.22 15.91 -5.13
N ALA A 149 1.15 15.22 -4.79
CA ALA A 149 0.78 14.94 -3.41
C ALA A 149 0.11 13.57 -3.30
N GLU A 150 0.43 12.84 -2.23
CA GLU A 150 -0.24 11.58 -1.92
C GLU A 150 -1.69 11.82 -1.50
N ALA A 151 -2.65 11.37 -2.31
CA ALA A 151 -4.07 11.43 -1.99
C ALA A 151 -4.84 10.36 -2.77
N THR A 152 -6.00 9.98 -2.26
CA THR A 152 -6.90 9.04 -2.94
C THR A 152 -8.21 9.76 -3.27
N VAL A 153 -8.56 9.79 -4.55
CA VAL A 153 -9.81 10.37 -5.04
C VAL A 153 -10.67 9.25 -5.60
N ARG A 154 -11.83 9.03 -4.99
CA ARG A 154 -12.82 8.06 -5.43
C ARG A 154 -13.98 8.80 -6.07
N PHE A 155 -14.35 8.40 -7.27
CA PHE A 155 -15.48 8.98 -7.97
C PHE A 155 -16.76 8.18 -7.69
N GLY A 156 -17.91 8.83 -7.85
CA GLY A 156 -19.21 8.15 -7.84
C GLY A 156 -19.39 7.23 -9.04
N ALA A 157 -20.64 6.86 -9.34
CA ALA A 157 -20.94 6.23 -10.62
C ALA A 157 -20.52 7.16 -11.78
N ASP A 158 -20.06 6.56 -12.88
CA ASP A 158 -19.71 7.25 -14.14
C ASP A 158 -18.57 8.29 -14.06
N ALA A 159 -17.74 8.21 -13.02
CA ALA A 159 -16.62 9.11 -12.80
C ALA A 159 -17.00 10.60 -12.70
N ASP A 160 -18.24 10.92 -12.28
CA ASP A 160 -18.70 12.31 -12.15
C ASP A 160 -17.94 13.05 -11.02
N PRO A 161 -17.22 14.16 -11.33
CA PRO A 161 -16.47 14.92 -10.34
C PRO A 161 -17.34 15.59 -9.26
N ARG A 162 -18.62 15.84 -9.52
CA ARG A 162 -19.54 16.46 -8.54
C ARG A 162 -19.79 15.55 -7.32
N PHE A 163 -19.58 14.25 -7.50
CA PHE A 163 -19.75 13.21 -6.49
C PHE A 163 -18.43 12.59 -6.04
N ALA A 164 -17.30 13.14 -6.49
CA ALA A 164 -15.99 12.65 -6.10
C ALA A 164 -15.67 12.98 -4.64
N ARG A 165 -14.99 12.05 -3.98
CA ARG A 165 -14.50 12.19 -2.61
C ARG A 165 -13.00 12.01 -2.57
N CYS A 166 -12.32 13.01 -2.03
CA CYS A 166 -10.90 12.96 -1.74
C CYS A 166 -10.69 12.58 -0.27
N ASP A 167 -9.69 11.77 0.02
CA ASP A 167 -9.31 11.39 1.38
C ASP A 167 -8.87 12.60 2.24
N CYS A 168 -8.48 13.72 1.63
CA CYS A 168 -8.23 14.97 2.36
C CYS A 168 -9.51 15.58 2.96
N GLY A 169 -10.70 15.13 2.53
CA GLY A 169 -12.00 15.54 3.05
C GLY A 169 -12.46 16.95 2.69
N GLN A 170 -11.75 17.64 1.79
CA GLN A 170 -12.14 18.97 1.30
C GLN A 170 -12.85 18.84 -0.06
N PRO A 171 -14.06 19.38 -0.21
CA PRO A 171 -14.75 19.40 -1.51
C PRO A 171 -14.01 20.30 -2.50
N GLY A 172 -13.98 19.91 -3.77
CA GLY A 172 -13.36 20.71 -4.84
C GLY A 172 -11.86 20.98 -4.66
N CYS A 173 -11.14 20.16 -3.88
CA CYS A 173 -9.73 20.38 -3.58
C CYS A 173 -8.80 20.20 -4.80
N VAL A 174 -7.53 20.64 -4.67
CA VAL A 174 -6.49 20.48 -5.71
C VAL A 174 -6.29 19.02 -6.15
N HIS A 175 -6.50 18.05 -5.25
CA HIS A 175 -6.37 16.63 -5.58
C HIS A 175 -7.45 16.16 -6.58
N LEU A 176 -8.65 16.73 -6.54
CA LEU A 176 -9.69 16.40 -7.51
C LEU A 176 -9.28 16.84 -8.93
N ASP A 177 -8.66 18.01 -9.06
CA ASP A 177 -8.12 18.49 -10.34
C ASP A 177 -7.01 17.57 -10.88
N HIS A 178 -6.07 17.16 -10.02
CA HIS A 178 -5.05 16.17 -10.38
C HIS A 178 -5.65 14.83 -10.82
N ALA A 179 -6.68 14.35 -10.12
CA ALA A 179 -7.35 13.10 -10.45
C ALA A 179 -8.09 13.18 -11.79
N LEU A 180 -8.74 14.31 -12.08
CA LEU A 180 -9.38 14.57 -13.38
C LEU A 180 -8.36 14.61 -14.51
N ALA A 181 -7.20 15.26 -14.30
CA ALA A 181 -6.11 15.24 -15.26
C ALA A 181 -5.57 13.82 -15.51
N ALA A 182 -5.45 13.00 -14.45
CA ALA A 182 -5.04 11.60 -14.58
C ALA A 182 -6.07 10.77 -15.37
N LEU A 183 -7.37 10.95 -15.13
CA LEU A 183 -8.42 10.27 -15.90
C LEU A 183 -8.41 10.67 -17.37
N ALA A 184 -8.21 11.95 -17.67
CA ALA A 184 -8.08 12.46 -19.04
C ALA A 184 -6.86 11.84 -19.74
N GLY A 185 -5.70 11.80 -19.08
CA GLY A 185 -4.49 11.15 -19.58
C GLY A 185 -4.71 9.67 -19.85
N ARG A 186 -5.32 8.94 -18.89
CA ARG A 186 -5.61 7.52 -19.08
C ARG A 186 -6.55 7.27 -20.26
N ALA A 187 -7.57 8.10 -20.44
CA ALA A 187 -8.49 7.98 -21.56
C ALA A 187 -7.79 8.13 -22.92
N ALA A 188 -6.74 8.96 -23.00
CA ALA A 188 -5.90 9.08 -24.20
C ALA A 188 -5.03 7.84 -24.44
N ASP A 189 -4.47 7.25 -23.38
CA ASP A 189 -3.63 6.05 -23.44
C ASP A 189 -4.42 4.73 -23.61
N GLY A 190 -5.75 4.78 -23.52
CA GLY A 190 -6.65 3.66 -23.72
C GLY A 190 -7.56 3.31 -22.53
N PRO A 191 -8.63 2.54 -22.75
CA PRO A 191 -9.51 2.10 -21.68
C PRO A 191 -8.79 1.04 -20.82
N GLY A 192 -8.90 1.15 -19.49
CA GLY A 192 -8.32 0.19 -18.54
C GLY A 192 -7.63 0.82 -17.32
N ASP A 193 -7.15 -0.03 -16.42
CA ASP A 193 -6.33 0.38 -15.29
C ASP A 193 -4.94 0.78 -15.77
N GLY A 194 -4.20 1.53 -14.95
CA GLY A 194 -2.81 1.82 -15.27
C GLY A 194 -2.23 3.02 -14.54
N LEU A 195 -0.90 3.14 -14.67
CA LEU A 195 -0.14 4.30 -14.25
C LEU A 195 -0.27 5.40 -15.31
N VAL A 196 -0.52 6.62 -14.86
CA VAL A 196 -0.51 7.84 -15.67
C VAL A 196 0.62 8.71 -15.18
N ALA A 197 1.44 9.19 -16.12
CA ALA A 197 2.56 10.07 -15.83
C ALA A 197 2.54 11.26 -16.79
N VAL A 198 2.68 12.45 -16.22
CA VAL A 198 2.91 13.71 -16.95
C VAL A 198 4.15 14.33 -16.37
N ASP A 199 5.15 14.59 -17.22
CA ASP A 199 6.39 15.23 -16.80
C ASP A 199 6.16 16.70 -16.41
N PRO A 200 6.96 17.25 -15.49
CA PRO A 200 6.98 18.68 -15.20
C PRO A 200 7.34 19.53 -16.43
N GLU A 201 6.88 20.79 -16.43
CA GLU A 201 7.26 21.78 -17.43
C GLU A 201 8.74 22.18 -17.23
N GLY A 202 9.54 22.10 -18.29
CA GLY A 202 10.99 22.37 -18.24
C GLY A 202 11.90 21.14 -18.33
N GLY A 203 11.32 19.94 -18.43
CA GLY A 203 12.07 18.67 -18.54
C GLY A 203 12.01 17.87 -17.24
N GLY A 204 11.88 16.55 -17.38
CA GLY A 204 11.51 15.58 -16.33
C GLY A 204 12.32 15.65 -15.02
N ALA A 205 11.80 15.00 -13.98
CA ALA A 205 12.37 15.03 -12.63
C ALA A 205 13.89 14.83 -12.65
N ALA A 206 14.59 15.58 -11.78
CA ALA A 206 16.04 15.65 -11.75
C ALA A 206 16.67 14.25 -11.91
N ALA A 207 17.37 14.05 -13.04
CA ALA A 207 18.25 12.90 -13.17
C ALA A 207 19.16 12.87 -11.93
N ALA A 208 19.38 11.67 -11.37
CA ALA A 208 20.22 11.54 -10.19
C ALA A 208 21.57 12.23 -10.47
N PRO A 209 21.97 13.27 -9.71
CA PRO A 209 23.22 13.95 -9.95
C PRO A 209 24.37 12.94 -9.92
N GLY A 210 25.23 12.94 -10.95
CA GLY A 210 26.35 12.00 -11.05
C GLY A 210 27.17 11.96 -9.76
N ALA A 211 27.46 13.13 -9.17
CA ALA A 211 28.18 13.25 -7.91
C ALA A 211 27.51 12.56 -6.70
N LEU A 212 26.16 12.48 -6.64
CA LEU A 212 25.46 11.75 -5.57
C LEU A 212 25.52 10.24 -5.80
N THR A 213 25.48 9.81 -7.05
CA THR A 213 25.64 8.39 -7.43
C THR A 213 27.06 7.94 -7.14
N ASP A 214 28.06 8.75 -7.47
CA ASP A 214 29.47 8.48 -7.17
C ASP A 214 29.70 8.43 -5.66
N ALA A 215 29.16 9.40 -4.90
CA ALA A 215 29.26 9.39 -3.44
C ALA A 215 28.61 8.16 -2.78
N TRP A 216 27.50 7.66 -3.33
CA TRP A 216 26.90 6.38 -2.91
C TRP A 216 27.85 5.20 -3.17
N ARG A 217 28.39 5.11 -4.39
CA ARG A 217 29.28 4.01 -4.79
C ARG A 217 30.58 4.02 -3.99
N ASP A 218 31.14 5.19 -3.69
CA ASP A 218 32.30 5.36 -2.81
C ASP A 218 32.01 4.90 -1.38
N TRP A 219 30.84 5.25 -0.84
CA TRP A 219 30.42 4.84 0.49
C TRP A 219 30.21 3.32 0.56
N TRP A 220 29.56 2.74 -0.46
CA TRP A 220 29.39 1.29 -0.60
C TRP A 220 30.74 0.56 -0.71
N ALA A 221 31.66 1.08 -1.51
CA ALA A 221 32.99 0.51 -1.67
C ALA A 221 33.76 0.44 -0.34
N GLN A 222 33.63 1.48 0.51
CA GLN A 222 34.20 1.46 1.84
C GLN A 222 33.57 0.38 2.72
N LEU A 223 32.24 0.26 2.72
CA LEU A 223 31.52 -0.78 3.47
C LEU A 223 31.94 -2.19 3.04
N VAL A 224 31.99 -2.47 1.74
CA VAL A 224 32.44 -3.77 1.22
C VAL A 224 33.90 -4.05 1.59
N THR A 225 34.77 -3.04 1.48
CA THR A 225 36.21 -3.21 1.74
C THR A 225 36.49 -3.52 3.21
N LEU A 226 35.88 -2.75 4.12
CA LEU A 226 36.15 -2.81 5.56
C LEU A 226 35.27 -3.82 6.29
N GLY A 227 34.07 -4.05 5.75
CA GLY A 227 32.99 -4.81 6.36
C GLY A 227 32.30 -4.04 7.50
N LEU A 228 31.36 -4.72 8.15
CA LEU A 228 30.57 -4.21 9.28
C LEU A 228 31.40 -3.86 10.53
N GLY A 229 32.68 -4.23 10.56
CA GLY A 229 33.61 -3.79 11.60
C GLY A 229 33.90 -2.28 11.59
N ALA A 230 33.62 -1.57 10.49
CA ALA A 230 33.77 -0.12 10.36
C ALA A 230 32.43 0.64 10.37
N ALA A 231 31.40 0.05 10.99
CA ALA A 231 30.06 0.60 10.96
C ALA A 231 29.97 1.99 11.63
N GLU A 232 30.68 2.19 12.75
CA GLU A 232 30.69 3.47 13.50
C GLU A 232 31.18 4.64 12.63
N GLU A 233 32.24 4.43 11.85
CA GLU A 233 32.85 5.44 11.00
C GLU A 233 31.98 5.80 9.79
N LEU A 234 31.17 4.85 9.31
CA LEU A 234 30.34 5.00 8.11
C LEU A 234 28.97 5.62 8.39
N VAL A 235 28.45 5.56 9.63
CA VAL A 235 27.13 6.09 10.00
C VAL A 235 27.01 7.58 9.70
N ALA A 236 27.96 8.40 10.16
CA ALA A 236 27.89 9.86 9.97
C ALA A 236 27.93 10.26 8.49
N ALA A 237 28.81 9.64 7.72
CA ALA A 237 28.91 9.86 6.27
C ALA A 237 27.63 9.44 5.54
N GLY A 238 27.03 8.31 5.94
CA GLY A 238 25.76 7.83 5.38
C GLY A 238 24.59 8.75 5.70
N VAL A 239 24.50 9.29 6.92
CA VAL A 239 23.49 10.31 7.27
C VAL A 239 23.64 11.55 6.39
N GLY A 240 24.88 12.01 6.19
CA GLY A 240 25.17 13.14 5.30
C GLY A 240 24.78 12.87 3.85
N LEU A 241 25.03 11.66 3.34
CA LEU A 241 24.62 11.24 1.99
C LEU A 241 23.09 11.24 1.86
N ALA A 242 22.38 10.63 2.81
CA ALA A 242 20.91 10.59 2.81
C ALA A 242 20.30 11.99 2.76
N THR A 243 20.77 12.89 3.63
CA THR A 243 20.29 14.28 3.67
C THR A 243 20.55 15.00 2.34
N ARG A 244 21.74 14.86 1.74
CA ARG A 244 22.03 15.48 0.43
C ARG A 244 21.17 14.90 -0.70
N MET A 245 20.83 13.62 -0.66
CA MET A 245 19.90 13.01 -1.61
C MET A 245 18.48 13.60 -1.44
N GLU A 246 17.99 13.69 -0.21
CA GLU A 246 16.67 14.28 0.10
C GLU A 246 16.60 15.76 -0.30
N ASP A 247 17.63 16.55 0.00
CA ASP A 247 17.74 17.96 -0.40
C ASP A 247 17.76 18.15 -1.92
N ALA A 248 18.25 17.14 -2.66
CA ALA A 248 18.23 17.09 -4.12
C ALA A 248 16.90 16.56 -4.70
N GLY A 249 15.89 16.29 -3.86
CA GLY A 249 14.60 15.74 -4.27
C GLY A 249 14.58 14.22 -4.49
N LEU A 250 15.66 13.51 -4.13
CA LEU A 250 15.76 12.05 -4.20
C LEU A 250 15.31 11.41 -2.88
N VAL A 251 14.03 11.58 -2.54
CA VAL A 251 13.45 11.19 -1.26
C VAL A 251 13.51 9.68 -1.00
N HIS A 252 13.06 8.85 -1.96
CA HIS A 252 13.13 7.40 -1.86
C HIS A 252 14.60 6.90 -1.79
N PRO A 253 15.52 7.32 -2.69
CA PRO A 253 16.95 7.01 -2.53
C PRO A 253 17.52 7.38 -1.15
N GLY A 254 17.25 8.62 -0.68
CA GLY A 254 17.68 9.07 0.64
C GLY A 254 17.11 8.20 1.77
N ALA A 255 15.84 7.82 1.70
CA ALA A 255 15.21 6.91 2.65
C ALA A 255 15.86 5.51 2.65
N VAL A 256 16.28 4.99 1.49
CA VAL A 256 17.02 3.72 1.41
C VAL A 256 18.38 3.85 2.11
N VAL A 257 19.09 4.96 1.92
CA VAL A 257 20.34 5.26 2.64
C VAL A 257 20.09 5.34 4.16
N ARG A 258 18.98 5.96 4.61
CA ARG A 258 18.64 5.98 6.04
C ARG A 258 18.41 4.58 6.61
N ASP A 259 17.76 3.70 5.87
CA ASP A 259 17.57 2.30 6.29
C ASP A 259 18.89 1.53 6.35
N LEU A 260 19.83 1.79 5.42
CA LEU A 260 21.20 1.24 5.47
C LEU A 260 21.96 1.75 6.70
N VAL A 261 21.92 3.06 6.95
CA VAL A 261 22.54 3.69 8.13
C VAL A 261 21.96 3.14 9.41
N ALA A 262 20.64 2.91 9.48
CA ALA A 262 20.02 2.31 10.66
C ALA A 262 20.64 0.93 10.95
N GLN A 263 20.79 0.07 9.95
CA GLN A 263 21.45 -1.24 10.10
C GLN A 263 22.91 -1.11 10.59
N LEU A 264 23.65 -0.09 10.13
CA LEU A 264 25.01 0.17 10.63
C LEU A 264 25.02 0.73 12.05
N ALA A 265 24.06 1.59 12.42
CA ALA A 265 23.94 2.12 13.77
C ALA A 265 23.62 1.01 14.77
N HIS A 266 22.76 0.05 14.38
CA HIS A 266 22.52 -1.17 15.14
C HIS A 266 23.81 -1.99 15.30
N GLN A 267 24.60 -2.15 14.24
CA GLN A 267 25.90 -2.84 14.31
C GLN A 267 26.90 -2.15 15.24
N ALA A 268 27.01 -0.82 15.14
CA ALA A 268 27.85 0.00 16.00
C ALA A 268 27.46 -0.14 17.48
N ALA A 269 26.17 -0.17 17.78
CA ALA A 269 25.64 -0.44 19.11
C ALA A 269 25.84 -1.89 19.58
N ARG A 270 26.46 -2.76 18.75
CA ARG A 270 26.57 -4.21 18.94
C ARG A 270 25.23 -4.88 19.18
N ASP A 271 24.21 -4.32 18.55
CA ASP A 271 22.88 -4.81 18.64
C ASP A 271 22.74 -6.08 17.80
N ALA A 272 21.93 -7.03 18.25
CA ALA A 272 21.65 -8.23 17.47
C ALA A 272 20.88 -7.91 16.17
N GLU A 273 20.43 -6.66 16.02
CA GLU A 273 19.49 -6.09 15.03
C GLU A 273 20.03 -5.94 13.61
N VAL A 274 21.21 -6.49 13.33
CA VAL A 274 21.88 -6.36 12.04
C VAL A 274 21.56 -7.54 11.15
N SER A 275 20.97 -7.28 9.98
CA SER A 275 20.73 -8.28 8.95
C SER A 275 21.60 -7.99 7.71
N PRO A 276 22.68 -8.74 7.50
CA PRO A 276 23.51 -8.58 6.30
C PRO A 276 22.74 -8.81 5.00
N ALA A 277 21.79 -9.75 4.98
CA ALA A 277 20.91 -9.97 3.83
C ALA A 277 20.05 -8.73 3.50
N ARG A 278 19.58 -8.01 4.53
CA ARG A 278 18.84 -6.76 4.35
C ARG A 278 19.72 -5.65 3.78
N LEU A 279 20.98 -5.56 4.18
CA LEU A 279 21.93 -4.58 3.63
C LEU A 279 22.13 -4.79 2.13
N VAL A 280 22.28 -6.06 1.68
CA VAL A 280 22.37 -6.41 0.26
C VAL A 280 21.12 -5.95 -0.49
N GLY A 281 19.94 -6.24 0.05
CA GLY A 281 18.69 -5.84 -0.61
C GLY A 281 18.49 -4.33 -0.69
N LEU A 282 18.81 -3.59 0.38
CA LEU A 282 18.75 -2.13 0.38
C LEU A 282 19.76 -1.53 -0.62
N ALA A 283 20.96 -2.11 -0.75
CA ALA A 283 21.95 -1.67 -1.74
C ALA A 283 21.46 -1.92 -3.18
N GLY A 284 20.88 -3.10 -3.43
CA GLY A 284 20.28 -3.45 -4.73
C GLY A 284 19.11 -2.54 -5.10
N GLU A 285 18.28 -2.17 -4.12
CA GLU A 285 17.18 -1.24 -4.34
C GLU A 285 17.68 0.17 -4.67
N LEU A 286 18.62 0.71 -3.88
CA LEU A 286 19.16 2.05 -4.10
C LEU A 286 19.80 2.16 -5.49
N GLU A 287 20.65 1.20 -5.86
CA GLU A 287 21.31 1.18 -7.16
C GLU A 287 20.30 1.03 -8.31
N SER A 288 19.25 0.22 -8.13
CA SER A 288 18.16 0.10 -9.13
C SER A 288 17.46 1.44 -9.36
N ARG A 289 17.16 2.18 -8.29
CA ARG A 289 16.54 3.51 -8.37
C ARG A 289 17.44 4.52 -9.07
N LEU A 290 18.73 4.57 -8.71
CA LEU A 290 19.70 5.48 -9.34
C LEU A 290 19.85 5.19 -10.84
N ARG A 291 19.91 3.92 -11.24
CA ARG A 291 19.94 3.51 -12.66
C ARG A 291 18.67 3.88 -13.42
N ALA A 292 17.51 3.72 -12.79
CA ALA A 292 16.23 4.11 -13.38
C ALA A 292 16.15 5.63 -13.58
N LEU A 293 16.62 6.42 -12.61
CA LEU A 293 16.68 7.89 -12.73
C LEU A 293 17.67 8.37 -13.79
N ALA A 294 18.73 7.61 -14.07
CA ALA A 294 19.71 7.93 -15.10
C ALA A 294 19.26 7.57 -16.53
N ARG A 295 18.19 6.77 -16.69
CA ARG A 295 17.73 6.27 -18.00
C ARG A 295 16.33 6.81 -18.34
N PRO A 296 16.20 7.72 -19.31
CA PRO A 296 14.88 8.19 -19.75
C PRO A 296 14.07 7.06 -20.41
N GLY A 297 12.74 7.15 -20.33
CA GLY A 297 11.81 6.25 -21.02
C GLY A 297 11.39 4.98 -20.27
N GLY A 298 11.72 4.88 -18.97
CA GLY A 298 11.30 3.78 -18.08
C GLY A 298 10.17 4.17 -17.13
N VAL A 299 10.30 3.75 -15.87
CA VAL A 299 9.37 4.13 -14.78
C VAL A 299 9.42 5.66 -14.57
N PRO A 300 8.28 6.34 -14.33
CA PRO A 300 8.26 7.78 -14.13
C PRO A 300 9.28 8.24 -13.07
N PRO A 301 10.22 9.14 -13.40
CA PRO A 301 11.30 9.56 -12.49
C PRO A 301 10.79 10.06 -11.14
N ALA A 302 9.67 10.79 -11.11
CA ALA A 302 9.07 11.28 -9.87
C ALA A 302 8.56 10.13 -8.96
N LEU A 303 8.14 8.99 -9.52
CA LEU A 303 7.78 7.80 -8.76
C LEU A 303 9.02 7.14 -8.13
N VAL A 304 10.11 7.07 -8.91
CA VAL A 304 11.37 6.47 -8.49
C VAL A 304 12.04 7.32 -7.41
N ALA A 305 12.10 8.65 -7.62
CA ALA A 305 12.67 9.63 -6.70
C ALA A 305 11.82 9.82 -5.45
N GLY A 306 10.50 9.73 -5.55
CA GLY A 306 9.57 9.97 -4.44
C GLY A 306 9.32 11.46 -4.18
N VAL A 307 8.30 11.73 -3.37
CA VAL A 307 7.90 13.08 -2.95
C VAL A 307 8.08 13.19 -1.44
N PRO A 308 8.56 14.32 -0.90
CA PRO A 308 8.73 14.45 0.53
C PRO A 308 7.39 14.39 1.25
N ASP A 309 7.34 13.59 2.33
CA ASP A 309 6.17 13.52 3.19
C ASP A 309 5.95 14.85 3.91
N ALA A 310 4.93 15.58 3.48
CA ALA A 310 4.42 16.73 4.21
C ALA A 310 3.36 16.28 5.22
N GLU A 311 3.36 16.90 6.41
CA GLU A 311 2.25 16.74 7.33
C GLU A 311 0.99 17.37 6.73
N GLN A 312 -0.08 16.58 6.60
CA GLN A 312 -1.34 17.01 6.03
C GLN A 312 -2.47 16.83 7.03
N THR A 313 -3.41 17.78 7.05
CA THR A 313 -4.66 17.59 7.79
C THR A 313 -5.59 16.71 6.96
N VAL A 314 -6.19 15.73 7.62
CA VAL A 314 -7.16 14.82 7.02
C VAL A 314 -8.53 15.09 7.64
N GLY A 315 -9.57 15.04 6.81
CA GLY A 315 -10.96 15.21 7.23
C GLY A 315 -11.45 14.06 8.12
N ALA A 316 -12.78 13.94 8.24
CA ALA A 316 -13.38 12.88 9.02
C ALA A 316 -13.14 11.51 8.36
N GLN A 317 -12.52 10.58 9.09
CA GLN A 317 -12.20 9.22 8.63
C GLN A 317 -13.01 8.18 9.40
N ARG A 318 -13.41 7.10 8.72
CA ARG A 318 -13.97 5.91 9.37
C ARG A 318 -13.00 4.76 9.14
N LEU A 319 -12.11 4.59 10.11
CA LEU A 319 -11.03 3.63 10.04
C LEU A 319 -11.48 2.25 10.51
N VAL A 320 -10.94 1.20 9.89
CA VAL A 320 -11.07 -0.20 10.29
C VAL A 320 -9.69 -0.86 10.30
N GLY A 321 -9.44 -1.72 11.28
CA GLY A 321 -8.21 -2.50 11.38
C GLY A 321 -8.09 -3.49 10.22
N LEU A 322 -6.97 -3.42 9.49
CA LEU A 322 -6.57 -4.37 8.46
C LEU A 322 -5.48 -5.33 8.97
N GLY A 323 -5.37 -5.47 10.29
CA GLY A 323 -4.35 -6.27 10.95
C GLY A 323 -3.05 -5.53 11.24
N ALA A 324 -2.01 -6.31 11.48
CA ALA A 324 -0.69 -5.80 11.78
C ALA A 324 0.39 -6.63 11.11
N GLU A 325 1.54 -6.01 10.91
CA GLU A 325 2.78 -6.66 10.50
C GLU A 325 3.80 -6.49 11.62
N HIS A 326 4.42 -7.60 12.01
CA HIS A 326 5.56 -7.59 12.91
C HIS A 326 6.83 -7.80 12.08
N LEU A 327 7.71 -6.81 12.14
CA LEU A 327 9.06 -6.92 11.66
C LEU A 327 9.97 -7.09 12.87
N HIS A 328 10.77 -8.15 12.85
CA HIS A 328 11.74 -8.41 13.88
C HIS A 328 13.10 -8.65 13.24
N VAL A 329 14.12 -7.98 13.77
CA VAL A 329 15.51 -8.18 13.36
C VAL A 329 16.31 -8.22 14.65
N GLY A 330 16.95 -9.34 15.00
CA GLY A 330 17.83 -9.40 16.16
C GLY A 330 17.18 -9.26 17.52
N GLY A 331 17.40 -8.11 18.16
CA GLY A 331 16.76 -7.69 19.42
C GLY A 331 15.56 -6.77 19.21
N TRP A 332 15.33 -6.28 17.99
CA TRP A 332 14.35 -5.24 17.70
C TRP A 332 13.02 -5.80 17.27
N GLY A 333 11.91 -5.22 17.70
CA GLY A 333 10.62 -5.43 17.09
C GLY A 333 9.96 -4.12 16.70
N ARG A 334 9.38 -4.09 15.50
CA ARG A 334 8.41 -3.09 15.08
C ARG A 334 7.08 -3.76 14.79
N LEU A 335 6.02 -3.23 15.40
CA LEU A 335 4.65 -3.58 15.05
C LEU A 335 4.05 -2.42 14.27
N ARG A 336 3.65 -2.68 13.04
CA ARG A 336 2.93 -1.74 12.17
C ARG A 336 1.48 -2.20 12.06
N VAL A 337 0.57 -1.37 12.53
CA VAL A 337 -0.88 -1.60 12.43
C VAL A 337 -1.40 -0.89 11.20
N TYR A 338 -2.15 -1.60 10.35
CA TYR A 338 -2.77 -1.05 9.15
C TYR A 338 -4.23 -0.68 9.44
N LEU A 339 -4.63 0.52 9.04
CA LEU A 339 -5.97 1.07 9.23
C LEU A 339 -6.51 1.55 7.88
N GLY A 340 -7.57 0.94 7.38
CA GLY A 340 -8.21 1.39 6.14
C GLY A 340 -9.34 2.36 6.42
N ASP A 341 -9.47 3.44 5.65
CA ASP A 341 -10.68 4.28 5.66
C ASP A 341 -11.75 3.66 4.76
N VAL A 342 -12.86 3.21 5.35
CA VAL A 342 -13.91 2.46 4.64
C VAL A 342 -14.63 3.28 3.57
N ARG A 343 -14.43 4.60 3.54
CA ARG A 343 -15.03 5.51 2.56
C ARG A 343 -14.12 5.72 1.36
N SER A 344 -12.88 6.13 1.60
CA SER A 344 -11.92 6.45 0.54
C SER A 344 -11.15 5.23 0.01
N GLY A 345 -11.07 4.15 0.79
CA GLY A 345 -10.17 3.03 0.51
C GLY A 345 -8.71 3.31 0.89
N ALA A 346 -8.41 4.50 1.41
CA ALA A 346 -7.06 4.89 1.74
C ALA A 346 -6.56 4.14 2.99
N VAL A 347 -5.34 3.60 2.93
CA VAL A 347 -4.72 2.90 4.05
C VAL A 347 -3.79 3.85 4.83
N ARG A 348 -3.79 3.69 6.15
CA ARG A 348 -2.99 4.42 7.13
C ARG A 348 -2.25 3.44 8.03
N THR A 349 -1.20 3.92 8.69
CA THR A 349 -0.39 3.11 9.60
C THR A 349 -0.26 3.76 10.96
N LEU A 350 -0.26 2.93 12.01
CA LEU A 350 0.26 3.27 13.33
C LEU A 350 1.45 2.36 13.62
N THR A 351 2.57 2.93 14.05
CA THR A 351 3.80 2.17 14.31
C THR A 351 4.19 2.26 15.78
N VAL A 352 4.66 1.14 16.33
CA VAL A 352 5.34 1.08 17.62
C VAL A 352 6.56 0.18 17.54
N GLU A 353 7.60 0.55 18.26
CA GLU A 353 8.90 -0.11 18.23
C GLU A 353 9.36 -0.45 19.65
N GLY A 354 10.22 -1.44 19.78
CA GLY A 354 10.88 -1.77 21.03
C GLY A 354 12.06 -2.70 20.79
N THR A 355 12.95 -2.77 21.77
CA THR A 355 14.13 -3.63 21.79
C THR A 355 14.01 -4.65 22.93
N ASP A 356 14.65 -5.80 22.75
CA ASP A 356 14.81 -6.81 23.78
C ASP A 356 15.42 -6.22 25.05
N THR A 357 15.05 -6.79 26.18
CA THR A 357 15.76 -6.59 27.44
C THR A 357 16.43 -7.91 27.83
N GLU A 358 17.42 -7.85 28.73
CA GLU A 358 18.14 -9.04 29.23
C GLU A 358 17.18 -10.14 29.72
N GLU A 359 16.06 -9.73 30.31
CA GLU A 359 15.08 -10.64 30.91
C GLU A 359 13.96 -11.04 29.93
N THR A 360 13.70 -10.25 28.89
CA THR A 360 12.47 -10.40 28.10
C THR A 360 12.56 -9.97 26.63
N PRO A 361 12.30 -10.87 25.66
CA PRO A 361 12.32 -10.52 24.25
C PRO A 361 11.09 -9.71 23.82
N VAL A 362 11.27 -8.76 22.91
CA VAL A 362 10.18 -8.06 22.24
C VAL A 362 9.47 -9.00 21.29
N THR A 363 8.16 -9.06 21.46
CA THR A 363 7.23 -9.82 20.61
C THR A 363 6.14 -8.90 20.09
N ALA A 364 5.52 -9.31 18.99
CA ALA A 364 4.36 -8.61 18.43
C ALA A 364 3.26 -8.37 19.48
N ARG A 365 2.97 -9.37 20.32
CA ARG A 365 1.98 -9.27 21.40
C ARG A 365 2.33 -8.19 22.43
N ARG A 366 3.60 -8.10 22.84
CA ARG A 366 4.06 -7.06 23.79
C ARG A 366 3.93 -5.66 23.19
N LEU A 367 4.32 -5.50 21.93
CA LEU A 367 4.12 -4.25 21.20
C LEU A 367 2.63 -3.95 21.02
N GLY A 368 1.82 -4.96 20.75
CA GLY A 368 0.37 -4.90 20.61
C GLY A 368 -0.33 -4.42 21.88
N ALA A 369 0.16 -4.81 23.05
CA ALA A 369 -0.38 -4.40 24.36
C ALA A 369 -0.05 -2.94 24.74
N ARG A 370 0.93 -2.32 24.07
CA ARG A 370 1.24 -0.89 24.31
C ARG A 370 0.05 -0.04 23.89
N SER A 371 -0.18 1.04 24.64
CA SER A 371 -1.32 1.93 24.44
C SER A 371 -0.91 3.24 23.81
N ARG A 372 -1.77 3.75 22.91
CA ARG A 372 -1.69 5.10 22.35
C ARG A 372 -3.09 5.70 22.34
N SER A 373 -3.23 6.86 22.97
CA SER A 373 -4.51 7.58 23.10
C SER A 373 -5.66 6.75 23.70
N GLY A 374 -5.36 5.95 24.73
CA GLY A 374 -6.37 5.18 25.47
C GLY A 374 -6.74 3.80 24.90
N SER A 375 -6.13 3.39 23.78
CA SER A 375 -6.34 2.06 23.17
C SER A 375 -5.02 1.37 22.86
N THR A 376 -5.04 0.04 22.88
CA THR A 376 -3.86 -0.75 22.55
C THR A 376 -3.65 -0.81 21.03
N TYR A 377 -2.41 -1.03 20.56
CA TYR A 377 -2.16 -1.30 19.14
C TYR A 377 -2.91 -2.55 18.66
N ALA A 378 -3.08 -3.52 19.54
CA ALA A 378 -3.91 -4.68 19.32
C ALA A 378 -5.38 -4.29 19.03
N ASP A 379 -5.96 -3.35 19.78
CA ASP A 379 -7.32 -2.87 19.52
C ASP A 379 -7.44 -2.25 18.12
N TRP A 380 -6.53 -1.33 17.80
CA TRP A 380 -6.48 -0.67 16.49
C TRP A 380 -6.37 -1.66 15.33
N ALA A 381 -5.66 -2.78 15.49
CA ALA A 381 -5.44 -3.75 14.43
C ALA A 381 -6.68 -4.54 13.99
N ALA A 382 -7.75 -4.58 14.79
CA ALA A 382 -8.95 -5.38 14.51
C ALA A 382 -10.28 -4.63 14.66
N ALA A 383 -10.27 -3.38 15.13
CA ALA A 383 -11.47 -2.64 15.47
C ALA A 383 -11.77 -1.50 14.48
N ALA A 384 -12.95 -0.90 14.62
CA ALA A 384 -13.35 0.31 13.90
C ALA A 384 -13.18 1.57 14.77
N ALA A 385 -12.79 2.67 14.15
CA ALA A 385 -12.64 3.97 14.78
C ALA A 385 -13.20 5.07 13.89
N VAL A 386 -13.79 6.10 14.48
CA VAL A 386 -14.18 7.32 13.77
C VAL A 386 -13.32 8.46 14.26
N LEU A 387 -12.54 9.05 13.37
CA LEU A 387 -11.71 10.21 13.68
C LEU A 387 -12.29 11.44 12.97
N PRO A 388 -12.81 12.43 13.70
CA PRO A 388 -13.45 13.59 13.07
C PRO A 388 -12.44 14.49 12.33
N ARG A 389 -11.22 14.57 12.85
CA ARG A 389 -10.05 15.16 12.20
C ARG A 389 -8.80 14.45 12.68
N SER A 390 -7.84 14.29 11.78
CA SER A 390 -6.52 13.73 12.09
C SER A 390 -5.45 14.46 11.28
N ARG A 391 -4.19 14.17 11.59
CA ARG A 391 -3.08 14.54 10.72
C ARG A 391 -2.39 13.29 10.25
N ARG A 392 -1.73 13.36 9.10
CA ARG A 392 -0.89 12.29 8.58
C ARG A 392 0.42 12.83 8.08
N ARG A 393 1.44 11.97 8.05
CA ARG A 393 2.70 12.18 7.34
C ARG A 393 2.93 10.94 6.48
N GLY A 394 2.82 11.09 5.16
CA GLY A 394 2.64 9.95 4.25
C GLY A 394 1.42 9.13 4.69
N ALA A 395 1.61 7.81 4.83
CA ALA A 395 0.58 6.92 5.38
C ALA A 395 0.54 6.87 6.93
N GLU A 396 1.52 7.44 7.65
CA GLU A 396 1.53 7.41 9.11
C GLU A 396 0.50 8.37 9.71
N LEU A 397 -0.36 7.83 10.57
CA LEU A 397 -1.39 8.60 11.26
C LEU A 397 -0.82 9.27 12.52
N VAL A 398 -0.93 10.58 12.58
CA VAL A 398 -0.62 11.38 13.77
C VAL A 398 -1.90 11.57 14.56
N LEU A 399 -2.11 10.68 15.54
CA LEU A 399 -3.28 10.72 16.41
C LEU A 399 -3.25 11.96 17.33
N PRO A 400 -4.38 12.67 17.49
CA PRO A 400 -4.49 13.72 18.50
C PRO A 400 -4.42 13.13 19.92
N ARG A 401 -4.00 13.96 20.88
CA ARG A 401 -3.86 13.59 22.30
C ARG A 401 -5.17 13.03 22.89
N ALA A 402 -6.31 13.56 22.47
CA ALA A 402 -7.64 13.05 22.80
C ALA A 402 -8.23 12.39 21.55
N SER A 403 -7.99 11.08 21.40
CA SER A 403 -8.65 10.24 20.40
C SER A 403 -9.71 9.38 21.10
N PRO A 404 -10.82 9.03 20.43
CA PRO A 404 -11.80 8.12 21.00
C PRO A 404 -11.15 6.76 21.28
N ALA A 405 -11.47 6.19 22.44
CA ALA A 405 -11.06 4.83 22.76
C ALA A 405 -11.76 3.85 21.81
N VAL A 406 -10.95 3.00 21.20
CA VAL A 406 -11.34 1.91 20.31
C VAL A 406 -11.28 0.60 21.10
N ARG A 407 -12.25 -0.28 20.89
CA ARG A 407 -12.28 -1.63 21.45
C ARG A 407 -12.60 -2.64 20.37
N ARG A 408 -11.98 -3.83 20.45
CA ARG A 408 -12.26 -4.95 19.55
C ARG A 408 -13.72 -5.38 19.65
N GLY A 409 -14.37 -5.49 18.50
CA GLY A 409 -15.66 -6.16 18.36
C GLY A 409 -15.49 -7.64 18.00
N GLY A 410 -16.58 -8.41 18.04
CA GLY A 410 -16.58 -9.82 17.65
C GLY A 410 -16.60 -10.06 16.13
N THR A 411 -17.04 -9.09 15.33
CA THR A 411 -17.09 -9.18 13.86
C THR A 411 -16.15 -8.16 13.24
N TRP A 412 -15.60 -8.49 12.07
CA TRP A 412 -14.75 -7.56 11.34
C TRP A 412 -15.60 -6.43 10.74
N PRO A 413 -15.38 -5.17 11.14
CA PRO A 413 -16.36 -4.09 10.94
C PRO A 413 -16.26 -3.40 9.58
N VAL A 414 -15.87 -4.14 8.53
CA VAL A 414 -15.74 -3.63 7.16
C VAL A 414 -17.08 -3.81 6.44
N PRO A 415 -17.72 -2.73 5.96
CA PRO A 415 -18.94 -2.84 5.17
C PRO A 415 -18.72 -3.63 3.88
N ASP A 416 -19.73 -4.37 3.43
CA ASP A 416 -19.64 -5.19 2.22
C ASP A 416 -19.39 -4.37 0.95
N ASP A 417 -19.83 -3.12 0.92
CA ASP A 417 -19.66 -2.15 -0.17
C ASP A 417 -18.38 -1.31 -0.06
N SER A 418 -17.51 -1.63 0.90
CA SER A 418 -16.30 -0.84 1.15
C SER A 418 -15.23 -1.06 0.07
N PRO A 419 -14.59 -0.01 -0.45
CA PRO A 419 -13.44 -0.12 -1.35
C PRO A 419 -12.22 -0.85 -0.75
N LEU A 420 -12.18 -1.06 0.57
CA LEU A 420 -11.09 -1.79 1.22
C LEU A 420 -11.18 -3.30 1.00
N LEU A 421 -12.37 -3.82 0.68
CA LEU A 421 -12.66 -5.24 0.55
C LEU A 421 -13.04 -5.53 -0.91
N ALA A 422 -12.09 -6.06 -1.67
CA ALA A 422 -12.35 -6.50 -3.03
C ALA A 422 -13.09 -7.85 -3.02
N ASP A 423 -14.09 -8.00 -3.88
CA ASP A 423 -14.81 -9.28 -4.03
C ASP A 423 -14.01 -10.32 -4.82
N ARG A 424 -12.99 -9.89 -5.57
CA ARG A 424 -12.23 -10.72 -6.50
C ARG A 424 -10.74 -10.42 -6.43
N LEU A 425 -9.91 -11.42 -6.71
CA LEU A 425 -8.45 -11.31 -6.60
C LEU A 425 -7.84 -10.38 -7.65
N ASP A 426 -8.46 -10.25 -8.82
CA ASP A 426 -8.02 -9.31 -9.86
C ASP A 426 -8.33 -7.84 -9.52
N MET A 427 -9.19 -7.60 -8.52
CA MET A 427 -9.60 -6.26 -8.08
C MET A 427 -8.83 -5.77 -6.86
N VAL A 428 -7.96 -6.59 -6.26
CA VAL A 428 -7.20 -6.15 -5.10
C VAL A 428 -6.25 -5.03 -5.47
N ALA A 429 -6.07 -4.08 -4.55
CA ALA A 429 -5.03 -3.06 -4.67
C ALA A 429 -3.64 -3.72 -4.55
N VAL A 430 -3.14 -4.23 -5.67
CA VAL A 430 -1.71 -4.48 -5.85
C VAL A 430 -1.05 -3.10 -6.06
N GLY A 431 0.20 -2.93 -5.64
CA GLY A 431 0.95 -1.71 -5.88
C GLY A 431 0.97 -1.30 -7.36
N VAL A 432 1.64 -0.20 -7.67
CA VAL A 432 1.85 0.21 -9.07
C VAL A 432 2.54 -0.93 -9.82
N ASP A 433 2.10 -1.21 -11.06
CA ASP A 433 2.70 -2.23 -11.92
C ASP A 433 4.09 -1.78 -12.42
N VAL A 434 5.03 -1.76 -11.48
CA VAL A 434 6.44 -1.43 -11.68
C VAL A 434 7.28 -2.48 -10.94
N PRO A 435 8.52 -2.73 -11.36
CA PRO A 435 9.41 -3.64 -10.63
C PRO A 435 9.50 -3.28 -9.15
N GLY A 436 9.53 -4.28 -8.26
CA GLY A 436 9.48 -4.10 -6.80
C GLY A 436 10.41 -3.02 -6.26
N PRO A 437 11.70 -2.97 -6.66
CA PRO A 437 12.65 -1.95 -6.20
C PRO A 437 12.30 -0.51 -6.61
N LEU A 438 11.49 -0.35 -7.65
CA LEU A 438 11.07 0.95 -8.21
C LEU A 438 9.66 1.35 -7.77
N ALA A 439 8.94 0.45 -7.08
CA ALA A 439 7.64 0.74 -6.52
C ALA A 439 7.70 1.86 -5.46
N PRO A 440 6.59 2.56 -5.20
CA PRO A 440 6.49 3.50 -4.09
C PRO A 440 6.93 2.85 -2.76
N ARG A 441 7.76 3.53 -1.96
CA ARG A 441 8.20 3.03 -0.63
C ARG A 441 7.18 3.28 0.49
N GLY A 442 5.97 3.75 0.15
CA GLY A 442 4.94 4.08 1.14
C GLY A 442 4.66 2.91 2.10
N SER A 443 4.57 3.19 3.40
CA SER A 443 4.42 2.14 4.42
C SER A 443 3.16 1.30 4.23
N ALA A 444 2.13 1.85 3.58
CA ALA A 444 0.86 1.21 3.25
C ALA A 444 0.78 0.64 1.81
N ALA A 445 1.86 0.70 1.02
CA ALA A 445 1.86 0.24 -0.35
C ALA A 445 1.54 -1.27 -0.45
N GLY A 446 0.65 -1.61 -1.39
CA GLY A 446 0.19 -2.98 -1.62
C GLY A 446 -0.71 -3.56 -0.53
N VAL A 447 -1.14 -2.77 0.46
CA VAL A 447 -2.03 -3.25 1.52
C VAL A 447 -3.48 -3.16 1.05
N GLY A 448 -4.20 -4.28 1.13
CA GLY A 448 -5.61 -4.37 0.76
C GLY A 448 -6.25 -5.63 1.34
N ALA A 449 -7.57 -5.77 1.15
CA ALA A 449 -8.29 -6.97 1.55
C ALA A 449 -9.14 -7.55 0.42
N VAL A 450 -9.32 -8.88 0.45
CA VAL A 450 -10.05 -9.63 -0.57
C VAL A 450 -10.94 -10.67 0.09
N ARG A 451 -12.15 -10.87 -0.46
CA ARG A 451 -13.02 -11.99 -0.11
C ARG A 451 -12.46 -13.31 -0.64
N VAL A 452 -12.56 -14.34 0.19
CA VAL A 452 -12.08 -15.67 -0.14
C VAL A 452 -13.25 -16.64 -0.12
N ALA A 453 -13.41 -17.38 -1.21
CA ALA A 453 -14.44 -18.41 -1.33
C ALA A 453 -13.97 -19.73 -0.70
N SER A 454 -12.69 -20.08 -0.85
CA SER A 454 -12.09 -21.24 -0.17
C SER A 454 -10.58 -21.11 0.00
N VAL A 455 -10.05 -21.81 0.99
CA VAL A 455 -8.60 -22.00 1.23
C VAL A 455 -8.27 -23.48 0.99
N ARG A 456 -7.15 -23.75 0.32
CA ARG A 456 -6.66 -25.10 -0.02
C ARG A 456 -5.15 -25.18 0.20
N ASP A 457 -4.62 -26.39 0.15
CA ASP A 457 -3.17 -26.67 0.15
C ASP A 457 -2.42 -25.96 1.29
N VAL A 458 -2.98 -26.01 2.50
CA VAL A 458 -2.34 -25.41 3.69
C VAL A 458 -1.14 -26.27 4.08
N VAL A 459 0.06 -25.72 3.88
CA VAL A 459 1.33 -26.41 4.14
C VAL A 459 2.18 -25.58 5.09
N HIS A 460 2.55 -26.18 6.21
CA HIS A 460 3.54 -25.63 7.13
C HIS A 460 4.90 -26.30 6.84
N ASP A 461 5.74 -25.59 6.11
CA ASP A 461 7.10 -26.01 5.81
C ASP A 461 8.03 -25.63 6.95
N LEU A 462 8.48 -26.64 7.69
CA LEU A 462 9.40 -26.47 8.82
C LEU A 462 10.85 -26.22 8.36
N LEU A 463 11.21 -26.66 7.15
CA LEU A 463 12.55 -26.55 6.62
C LEU A 463 12.79 -25.14 6.06
N GLU A 464 11.86 -24.64 5.25
CA GLU A 464 11.87 -23.26 4.73
C GLU A 464 11.32 -22.24 5.74
N ALA A 465 10.91 -22.72 6.93
CA ALA A 465 10.27 -21.93 7.98
C ALA A 465 9.17 -21.04 7.38
N ARG A 466 8.19 -21.64 6.70
CA ARG A 466 7.14 -20.92 5.98
C ARG A 466 5.80 -21.61 6.08
N LEU A 467 4.74 -20.85 6.33
CA LEU A 467 3.36 -21.28 6.14
C LEU A 467 2.88 -20.80 4.78
N THR A 468 2.35 -21.73 3.97
CA THR A 468 1.77 -21.45 2.67
C THR A 468 0.36 -22.00 2.57
N ALA A 469 -0.47 -21.35 1.75
CA ALA A 469 -1.81 -21.85 1.39
C ALA A 469 -2.25 -21.23 0.06
N THR A 470 -3.16 -21.89 -0.63
CA THR A 470 -3.80 -21.35 -1.84
C THR A 470 -5.17 -20.80 -1.46
N ILE A 471 -5.43 -19.52 -1.76
CA ILE A 471 -6.76 -18.93 -1.64
C ILE A 471 -7.42 -18.85 -3.01
N VAL A 472 -8.72 -19.09 -3.03
CA VAL A 472 -9.54 -19.11 -4.25
C VAL A 472 -10.70 -18.14 -4.10
N ASP A 473 -10.92 -17.29 -5.10
CA ASP A 473 -12.09 -16.40 -5.14
C ASP A 473 -13.33 -17.10 -5.75
N GLU A 474 -14.45 -16.39 -5.80
CA GLU A 474 -15.72 -16.92 -6.33
C GLU A 474 -15.66 -17.27 -7.83
N ARG A 475 -14.69 -16.72 -8.58
CA ARG A 475 -14.47 -17.03 -10.00
C ARG A 475 -13.45 -18.14 -10.22
N GLY A 476 -12.90 -18.71 -9.15
CA GLY A 476 -11.88 -19.74 -9.22
C GLY A 476 -10.47 -19.20 -9.48
N ALA A 477 -10.26 -17.87 -9.48
CA ALA A 477 -8.91 -17.32 -9.53
C ALA A 477 -8.16 -17.63 -8.23
N THR A 478 -6.85 -17.77 -8.33
CA THR A 478 -6.01 -18.23 -7.20
C THR A 478 -4.96 -17.22 -6.83
N ALA A 479 -4.68 -17.11 -5.53
CA ALA A 479 -3.51 -16.43 -4.99
C ALA A 479 -2.87 -17.27 -3.90
N ARG A 480 -1.60 -17.00 -3.58
CA ARG A 480 -0.83 -17.75 -2.60
C ARG A 480 -0.61 -16.93 -1.33
N ILE A 481 -0.96 -17.50 -0.19
CA ILE A 481 -0.53 -17.01 1.11
C ILE A 481 0.93 -17.45 1.30
N GLU A 482 1.78 -16.51 1.68
CA GLU A 482 3.14 -16.79 2.15
C GLU A 482 3.38 -16.06 3.47
N LEU A 483 3.68 -16.81 4.53
CA LEU A 483 3.98 -16.26 5.84
C LEU A 483 5.27 -16.88 6.39
N PRO A 484 6.37 -16.12 6.53
CA PRO A 484 7.58 -16.64 7.15
C PRO A 484 7.32 -16.94 8.63
N VAL A 485 7.77 -18.11 9.05
CA VAL A 485 7.72 -18.60 10.43
C VAL A 485 8.92 -18.06 11.16
N SER A 486 8.67 -17.42 12.30
CA SER A 486 9.73 -17.06 13.24
C SER A 486 9.36 -17.57 14.62
N ALA A 487 10.35 -17.96 15.42
CA ALA A 487 10.13 -18.43 16.78
C ALA A 487 9.31 -17.41 17.62
N ARG A 488 9.57 -16.11 17.42
CA ARG A 488 8.87 -15.02 18.12
C ARG A 488 7.43 -14.79 17.67
N ALA A 489 7.05 -15.30 16.50
CA ALA A 489 5.70 -15.21 15.96
C ALA A 489 4.97 -16.57 16.00
N ARG A 490 5.60 -17.64 16.51
CA ARG A 490 5.09 -19.01 16.45
C ARG A 490 3.62 -19.15 16.90
N PRO A 491 3.18 -18.59 18.04
CA PRO A 491 1.77 -18.68 18.44
C PRO A 491 0.81 -18.10 17.40
N GLY A 492 1.19 -16.96 16.79
CA GLY A 492 0.42 -16.33 15.73
C GLY A 492 0.40 -17.15 14.44
N ILE A 493 1.53 -17.79 14.08
CA ILE A 493 1.61 -18.71 12.94
C ILE A 493 0.72 -19.92 13.14
N GLU A 494 0.78 -20.55 14.31
CA GLU A 494 -0.01 -21.75 14.64
C GLU A 494 -1.52 -21.44 14.57
N ALA A 495 -1.96 -20.34 15.18
CA ALA A 495 -3.34 -19.88 15.09
C ALA A 495 -3.76 -19.54 13.65
N THR A 496 -2.84 -19.00 12.85
CA THR A 496 -3.07 -18.72 11.43
C THR A 496 -3.24 -20.02 10.64
N ALA A 497 -2.36 -21.01 10.86
CA ALA A 497 -2.43 -22.30 10.20
C ALA A 497 -3.74 -23.02 10.55
N GLU A 498 -4.14 -23.02 11.82
CA GLU A 498 -5.42 -23.58 12.27
C GLU A 498 -6.62 -22.88 11.61
N ARG A 499 -6.62 -21.54 11.55
CA ARG A 499 -7.68 -20.77 10.88
C ARG A 499 -7.77 -21.11 9.39
N LEU A 500 -6.64 -21.21 8.68
CA LEU A 500 -6.61 -21.58 7.28
C LEU A 500 -7.09 -23.02 7.06
N ALA A 501 -6.63 -23.96 7.87
CA ALA A 501 -6.99 -25.38 7.78
C ALA A 501 -8.47 -25.65 8.12
N SER A 502 -9.08 -24.82 8.98
CA SER A 502 -10.50 -24.93 9.31
C SER A 502 -11.45 -24.67 8.13
N GLY A 503 -10.95 -24.04 7.05
CA GLY A 503 -11.76 -23.64 5.91
C GLY A 503 -12.78 -22.52 6.20
N THR A 504 -12.73 -21.90 7.39
CA THR A 504 -13.69 -20.86 7.81
C THR A 504 -13.28 -19.44 7.41
N THR A 505 -12.18 -19.28 6.67
CA THR A 505 -11.65 -17.97 6.27
C THR A 505 -12.49 -17.38 5.15
N THR A 506 -13.11 -16.22 5.41
CA THR A 506 -14.02 -15.52 4.48
C THR A 506 -13.37 -14.31 3.81
N ALA A 507 -12.34 -13.73 4.43
CA ALA A 507 -11.56 -12.66 3.84
C ALA A 507 -10.12 -12.64 4.36
N VAL A 508 -9.22 -12.10 3.54
CA VAL A 508 -7.80 -11.93 3.86
C VAL A 508 -7.42 -10.48 3.64
N ALA A 509 -6.88 -9.84 4.68
CA ALA A 509 -6.19 -8.56 4.57
C ALA A 509 -4.68 -8.80 4.66
N GLY A 510 -3.91 -8.07 3.87
CA GLY A 510 -2.47 -8.26 3.83
C GLY A 510 -1.78 -7.36 2.83
N ARG A 511 -0.46 -7.56 2.72
CA ARG A 511 0.35 -6.96 1.67
C ARG A 511 0.36 -7.87 0.45
N TRP A 512 -0.17 -7.38 -0.65
CA TRP A 512 -0.30 -8.06 -1.93
C TRP A 512 0.83 -7.65 -2.86
N VAL A 513 1.43 -8.65 -3.50
CA VAL A 513 2.50 -8.47 -4.47
C VAL A 513 2.21 -9.36 -5.67
N ARG A 514 2.39 -8.83 -6.87
CA ARG A 514 2.38 -9.62 -8.10
C ARG A 514 3.79 -10.12 -8.36
N ARG A 515 3.95 -11.45 -8.43
CA ARG A 515 5.18 -12.12 -8.83
C ARG A 515 4.98 -12.84 -10.15
N ALA A 516 6.06 -13.37 -10.72
CA ALA A 516 6.01 -14.17 -11.94
C ALA A 516 5.09 -15.40 -11.78
N GLU A 517 5.03 -16.00 -10.58
CA GLU A 517 4.19 -17.18 -10.29
C GLU A 517 2.72 -16.81 -10.01
N GLY A 518 2.38 -15.53 -10.01
CA GLY A 518 1.03 -15.04 -9.75
C GLY A 518 0.94 -14.10 -8.55
N LEU A 519 -0.26 -13.98 -8.01
CA LEU A 519 -0.56 -13.07 -6.91
C LEU A 519 -0.20 -13.72 -5.56
N VAL A 520 0.60 -13.02 -4.76
CA VAL A 520 1.03 -13.48 -3.43
C VAL A 520 0.56 -12.48 -2.37
N VAL A 521 0.11 -12.98 -1.22
CA VAL A 521 -0.26 -12.16 -0.06
C VAL A 521 0.52 -12.59 1.16
N ARG A 522 1.09 -11.61 1.87
CA ARG A 522 1.52 -11.77 3.25
C ARG A 522 0.40 -11.29 4.17
N PRO A 523 -0.34 -12.21 4.82
CA PRO A 523 -1.54 -11.85 5.54
C PRO A 523 -1.20 -11.09 6.83
N THR A 524 -1.97 -10.04 7.11
CA THR A 524 -1.91 -9.25 8.34
C THR A 524 -3.15 -9.49 9.22
N LEU A 525 -4.27 -9.89 8.60
CA LEU A 525 -5.51 -10.29 9.26
C LEU A 525 -6.27 -11.33 8.41
N LEU A 526 -6.84 -12.34 9.07
CA LEU A 526 -7.77 -13.30 8.49
C LEU A 526 -9.16 -13.11 9.12
N ASP A 527 -10.19 -12.91 8.33
CA ASP A 527 -11.58 -12.87 8.81
C ASP A 527 -12.27 -14.23 8.60
N GLY A 528 -13.28 -14.53 9.42
CA GLY A 528 -14.04 -15.78 9.34
C GLY A 528 -15.04 -15.95 10.48
N ALA A 529 -15.57 -17.17 10.65
CA ALA A 529 -16.65 -17.46 11.60
C ALA A 529 -16.36 -17.07 13.06
N GLY A 530 -15.10 -17.09 13.48
CA GLY A 530 -14.65 -16.65 14.82
C GLY A 530 -14.29 -15.17 14.91
N GLY A 531 -14.61 -14.36 13.91
CA GLY A 531 -14.18 -12.97 13.81
C GLY A 531 -12.74 -12.79 13.32
N PRO A 532 -12.23 -11.55 13.34
CA PRO A 532 -10.93 -11.19 12.80
C PRO A 532 -9.77 -11.72 13.65
N LEU A 533 -8.90 -12.52 13.04
CA LEU A 533 -7.63 -12.99 13.58
C LEU A 533 -6.50 -12.08 13.07
N VAL A 534 -5.87 -11.31 13.95
CA VAL A 534 -4.70 -10.50 13.60
C VAL A 534 -3.46 -11.38 13.67
N VAL A 535 -2.87 -11.68 12.51
CA VAL A 535 -1.86 -12.74 12.32
C VAL A 535 -0.73 -12.70 13.35
N PRO A 536 0.05 -11.61 13.51
CA PRO A 536 1.17 -11.61 14.46
C PRO A 536 0.73 -11.47 15.92
N LEU A 537 -0.55 -11.18 16.20
CA LEU A 537 -1.06 -10.94 17.56
C LEU A 537 -1.97 -12.08 18.06
N ALA A 538 -2.22 -13.10 17.24
CA ALA A 538 -3.09 -14.21 17.60
C ALA A 538 -2.43 -15.08 18.70
N GLU A 539 -3.26 -15.60 19.58
CA GLU A 539 -2.87 -16.58 20.58
C GLU A 539 -2.97 -17.97 19.96
N GLY A 540 -1.95 -18.80 20.15
CA GLY A 540 -2.05 -20.23 19.85
C GLY A 540 -2.96 -20.90 20.88
N ALA A 541 -3.51 -22.08 20.56
CA ALA A 541 -4.31 -22.83 21.51
C ALA A 541 -3.50 -23.15 22.79
N GLU A 542 -3.83 -22.48 23.90
CA GLU A 542 -3.30 -22.85 25.22
C GLU A 542 -3.88 -24.22 25.60
N GLY A 543 -3.04 -25.27 25.65
CA GLY A 543 -3.44 -26.58 26.16
C GLY A 543 -3.07 -27.82 25.34
N ALA A 544 -2.27 -27.72 24.27
CA ALA A 544 -1.78 -28.89 23.54
C ALA A 544 -0.39 -29.37 24.04
N GLU A 545 -0.17 -29.45 25.35
CA GLU A 545 0.83 -30.38 25.86
C GLU A 545 0.28 -31.80 25.67
N GLY A 546 0.57 -32.42 24.52
CA GLY A 546 0.32 -33.85 24.29
C GLY A 546 -0.74 -34.25 23.27
N ALA A 547 -1.16 -33.37 22.36
CA ALA A 547 -1.87 -33.82 21.15
C ALA A 547 -0.84 -34.08 20.05
N GLY A 548 -0.49 -35.35 19.86
CA GLY A 548 0.45 -35.80 18.83
C GLY A 548 0.13 -35.15 17.48
N GLY A 549 1.15 -34.54 16.88
CA GLY A 549 1.06 -33.93 15.57
C GLY A 549 0.43 -34.91 14.60
N SER A 550 -0.68 -34.51 13.97
CA SER A 550 -0.98 -35.06 12.65
C SER A 550 0.27 -34.85 11.80
N PRO A 551 0.71 -35.84 11.01
CA PRO A 551 1.86 -35.65 10.15
C PRO A 551 1.49 -34.52 9.19
N ALA A 552 2.06 -33.33 9.46
CA ALA A 552 2.25 -32.35 8.42
C ALA A 552 2.96 -33.11 7.31
N GLY A 553 2.36 -33.16 6.13
CA GLY A 553 3.04 -33.73 4.97
C GLY A 553 4.40 -33.06 4.90
N GLU A 554 5.47 -33.85 4.97
CA GLU A 554 6.83 -33.36 4.75
C GLU A 554 6.82 -32.68 3.38
N ALA A 555 6.87 -31.34 3.39
CA ALA A 555 7.14 -30.60 2.18
C ALA A 555 8.59 -30.89 1.82
N GLU A 556 8.82 -31.38 0.60
CA GLU A 556 10.16 -31.45 0.05
C GLU A 556 10.76 -30.03 0.05
N PRO A 557 12.07 -29.86 0.39
CA PRO A 557 12.77 -28.57 0.27
C PRO A 557 12.41 -27.90 -1.04
N SER A 558 12.25 -26.56 -1.03
CA SER A 558 11.83 -25.79 -2.21
C SER A 558 12.50 -26.36 -3.46
N THR A 559 11.71 -27.06 -4.27
CA THR A 559 12.25 -27.72 -5.46
C THR A 559 12.70 -26.70 -6.47
N ASP A 560 12.24 -25.44 -6.32
CA ASP A 560 12.61 -24.32 -7.17
C ASP A 560 14.12 -24.06 -7.08
N PRO A 561 14.87 -24.37 -8.16
CA PRO A 561 16.30 -24.13 -8.20
C PRO A 561 16.65 -22.63 -8.15
N TRP A 562 15.73 -21.75 -8.55
CA TRP A 562 15.93 -20.29 -8.56
C TRP A 562 15.93 -19.68 -7.16
N GLN A 563 14.92 -20.00 -6.33
CA GLN A 563 14.85 -19.53 -4.95
C GLN A 563 16.08 -19.97 -4.13
N ARG A 564 16.53 -21.21 -4.33
CA ARG A 564 17.74 -21.71 -3.66
C ARG A 564 18.98 -20.94 -4.10
N LEU A 565 19.19 -20.78 -5.41
CA LEU A 565 20.33 -20.02 -5.93
C LEU A 565 20.35 -18.57 -5.38
N THR A 566 19.23 -17.87 -5.44
CA THR A 566 19.14 -16.48 -4.98
C THR A 566 19.31 -16.34 -3.46
N GLY A 567 18.82 -17.31 -2.69
CA GLY A 567 19.09 -17.42 -1.25
C GLY A 567 20.58 -17.59 -0.94
N ASP A 568 21.22 -18.56 -1.59
CA ASP A 568 22.65 -18.88 -1.38
C ASP A 568 23.56 -17.68 -1.76
N VAL A 569 23.24 -17.00 -2.86
CA VAL A 569 23.97 -15.78 -3.28
C VAL A 569 23.75 -14.64 -2.27
N THR A 570 22.52 -14.43 -1.79
CA THR A 570 22.23 -13.41 -0.77
C THR A 570 23.03 -13.66 0.51
N GLU A 571 23.09 -14.91 0.97
CA GLU A 571 23.86 -15.28 2.16
C GLU A 571 25.36 -15.04 1.95
N THR A 572 25.89 -15.44 0.79
CA THR A 572 27.30 -15.24 0.43
C THR A 572 27.68 -13.76 0.45
N LEU A 573 26.85 -12.88 -0.13
CA LEU A 573 27.05 -11.44 -0.08
C LEU A 573 26.89 -10.87 1.34
N GLY A 574 25.96 -11.41 2.14
CA GLY A 574 25.81 -11.06 3.55
C GLY A 574 27.07 -11.36 4.36
N ARG A 575 27.66 -12.55 4.18
CA ARG A 575 28.93 -12.93 4.83
C ARG A 575 30.07 -12.00 4.41
N LEU A 576 30.12 -11.59 3.14
CA LEU A 576 31.09 -10.61 2.65
C LEU A 576 30.99 -9.30 3.42
N LEU A 577 29.79 -8.76 3.60
CA LEU A 577 29.59 -7.51 4.33
C LEU A 577 29.99 -7.62 5.80
N VAL A 578 29.77 -8.77 6.44
CA VAL A 578 30.22 -8.99 7.82
C VAL A 578 31.74 -8.97 7.93
N LEU A 579 32.44 -9.71 7.08
CA LEU A 579 33.89 -9.90 7.16
C LEU A 579 34.69 -8.72 6.58
N GLY A 580 34.16 -8.12 5.51
CA GLY A 580 34.86 -7.20 4.62
C GLY A 580 35.75 -7.94 3.61
N ALA A 581 35.87 -7.40 2.40
CA ALA A 581 36.66 -7.99 1.32
C ALA A 581 38.14 -8.20 1.71
N ARG A 582 38.71 -7.31 2.54
CA ARG A 582 40.09 -7.45 3.05
C ARG A 582 40.35 -8.73 3.85
N ARG A 583 39.31 -9.33 4.44
CA ARG A 583 39.43 -10.49 5.34
C ARG A 583 38.76 -11.75 4.78
N GLY A 584 37.77 -11.62 3.90
CA GLY A 584 36.90 -12.71 3.46
C GLY A 584 36.97 -13.09 1.98
N ALA A 585 37.72 -12.39 1.13
CA ALA A 585 37.59 -12.52 -0.33
C ALA A 585 37.85 -13.94 -0.88
N ALA A 586 38.88 -14.65 -0.41
CA ALA A 586 39.30 -15.91 -1.04
C ALA A 586 38.25 -17.05 -0.97
N GLY A 587 37.57 -17.21 0.17
CA GLY A 587 36.51 -18.22 0.32
C GLY A 587 35.25 -17.84 -0.46
N LEU A 588 34.90 -16.55 -0.43
CA LEU A 588 33.68 -16.03 -1.06
C LEU A 588 33.77 -16.03 -2.60
N ARG A 589 34.96 -15.85 -3.18
CA ARG A 589 35.19 -16.01 -4.63
C ARG A 589 34.82 -17.40 -5.13
N ARG A 590 35.19 -18.44 -4.38
CA ARG A 590 34.87 -19.83 -4.71
C ARG A 590 33.36 -20.05 -4.67
N ASP A 591 32.70 -19.61 -3.61
CA ASP A 591 31.25 -19.70 -3.47
C ASP A 591 30.53 -19.02 -4.66
N LEU A 592 30.94 -17.80 -5.04
CA LEU A 592 30.38 -17.07 -6.18
C LEU A 592 30.60 -17.81 -7.51
N ALA A 593 31.78 -18.39 -7.74
CA ALA A 593 32.06 -19.18 -8.94
C ALA A 593 31.20 -20.46 -9.01
N ASP A 594 31.01 -21.14 -7.87
CA ASP A 594 30.14 -22.32 -7.78
C ASP A 594 28.67 -21.96 -8.06
N HIS A 595 28.21 -20.82 -7.52
CA HIS A 595 26.89 -20.26 -7.84
C HIS A 595 26.76 -19.89 -9.32
N ALA A 596 27.81 -19.34 -9.94
CA ALA A 596 27.80 -19.02 -11.36
C ALA A 596 27.65 -20.27 -12.23
N ALA A 597 28.39 -21.34 -11.90
CA ALA A 597 28.27 -22.63 -12.59
C ALA A 597 26.86 -23.23 -12.39
N ARG A 598 26.26 -23.06 -11.20
CA ARG A 598 24.87 -23.48 -10.96
C ARG A 598 23.87 -22.67 -11.79
N ALA A 599 24.03 -21.34 -11.85
CA ALA A 599 23.19 -20.46 -12.66
C ALA A 599 23.24 -20.85 -14.14
N GLU A 600 24.42 -21.16 -14.67
CA GLU A 600 24.60 -21.62 -16.04
C GLU A 600 23.90 -22.96 -16.30
N ARG A 601 24.00 -23.93 -15.39
CA ARG A 601 23.24 -25.20 -15.48
C ARG A 601 21.73 -25.00 -15.49
N LEU A 602 21.24 -23.92 -14.89
CA LEU A 602 19.82 -23.53 -14.90
C LEU A 602 19.45 -22.68 -16.13
N GLY A 603 20.38 -22.41 -17.05
CA GLY A 603 20.15 -21.56 -18.23
C GLY A 603 20.11 -20.06 -17.94
N LEU A 604 20.50 -19.63 -16.74
CA LEU A 604 20.46 -18.24 -16.29
C LEU A 604 21.76 -17.52 -16.69
N LEU A 605 22.01 -17.40 -17.99
CA LEU A 605 23.29 -16.93 -18.53
C LEU A 605 23.68 -15.53 -18.05
N ARG A 606 22.70 -14.62 -17.91
CA ARG A 606 22.94 -13.26 -17.37
C ARG A 606 23.41 -13.30 -15.91
N TRP A 607 22.82 -14.19 -15.11
CA TRP A 607 23.22 -14.40 -13.72
C TRP A 607 24.61 -15.03 -13.62
N ALA A 608 24.86 -16.06 -14.43
CA ALA A 608 26.17 -16.69 -14.49
C ALA A 608 27.26 -15.68 -14.86
N GLY A 609 27.02 -14.81 -15.85
CA GLY A 609 27.93 -13.74 -16.23
C GLY A 609 28.22 -12.77 -15.07
N ALA A 610 27.18 -12.28 -14.40
CA ALA A 610 27.33 -11.35 -13.26
C ALA A 610 28.04 -11.99 -12.07
N LEU A 611 27.76 -13.27 -11.76
CA LEU A 611 28.41 -14.00 -10.68
C LEU A 611 29.90 -14.25 -10.98
N ARG A 612 30.27 -14.51 -12.24
CA ARG A 612 31.67 -14.63 -12.65
C ARG A 612 32.41 -13.30 -12.58
N ALA A 613 31.79 -12.21 -13.06
CA ALA A 613 32.38 -10.87 -12.94
C ALA A 613 32.68 -10.54 -11.48
N ALA A 614 31.68 -10.72 -10.60
CA ALA A 614 31.85 -10.52 -9.17
C ALA A 614 32.85 -11.46 -8.50
N ALA A 615 33.08 -12.67 -9.03
CA ALA A 615 34.11 -13.57 -8.52
C ALA A 615 35.54 -13.14 -8.93
N GLY A 616 35.68 -12.36 -10.00
CA GLY A 616 36.96 -11.97 -10.60
C GLY A 616 37.56 -13.05 -11.52
N GLU A 617 38.38 -12.65 -12.49
CA GLU A 617 39.00 -13.57 -13.48
C GLU A 617 40.25 -14.28 -12.94
N GLU A 618 40.96 -13.70 -11.97
CA GLU A 618 42.14 -14.29 -11.34
C GLU A 618 41.93 -14.53 -9.84
N LEU A 619 42.31 -15.74 -9.40
CA LEU A 619 42.37 -16.12 -7.98
C LEU A 619 43.63 -15.55 -7.30
N ASP A 620 44.08 -14.34 -7.66
CA ASP A 620 45.10 -13.66 -6.86
C ASP A 620 44.45 -13.25 -5.53
N PRO A 621 44.88 -13.81 -4.39
CA PRO A 621 44.32 -13.49 -3.08
C PRO A 621 44.51 -12.02 -2.68
N ALA A 622 45.40 -11.29 -3.35
CA ALA A 622 45.68 -9.87 -3.09
C ALA A 622 44.64 -8.92 -3.70
N ASP A 623 43.95 -9.33 -4.77
CA ASP A 623 42.93 -8.51 -5.39
C ASP A 623 41.66 -8.51 -4.53
N LEU A 624 41.07 -7.34 -4.32
CA LEU A 624 39.77 -7.22 -3.66
C LEU A 624 38.65 -7.51 -4.68
N LEU A 625 37.50 -7.94 -4.18
CA LEU A 625 36.28 -8.02 -4.99
C LEU A 625 35.88 -6.61 -5.44
N ASP A 626 35.50 -6.43 -6.71
CA ASP A 626 35.02 -5.13 -7.20
C ASP A 626 33.65 -4.80 -6.58
N PRO A 627 33.54 -3.72 -5.78
CA PRO A 627 32.27 -3.29 -5.22
C PRO A 627 31.17 -3.02 -6.26
N ALA A 628 31.54 -2.64 -7.50
CA ALA A 628 30.59 -2.38 -8.57
C ALA A 628 29.90 -3.66 -9.06
N ASP A 629 30.64 -4.74 -9.26
CA ASP A 629 30.07 -6.04 -9.66
C ASP A 629 29.15 -6.62 -8.58
N LEU A 630 29.49 -6.37 -7.31
CA LEU A 630 28.65 -6.77 -6.17
C LEU A 630 27.33 -5.98 -6.12
N LEU A 631 27.34 -4.68 -6.50
CA LEU A 631 26.12 -3.91 -6.68
C LEU A 631 25.28 -4.46 -7.85
N ASP A 632 25.92 -4.85 -8.95
CA ASP A 632 25.22 -5.48 -10.08
C ASP A 632 24.49 -6.77 -9.68
N LEU A 633 25.12 -7.61 -8.85
CA LEU A 633 24.47 -8.77 -8.26
C LEU A 633 23.33 -8.41 -7.32
N ALA A 634 23.50 -7.40 -6.47
CA ALA A 634 22.44 -6.93 -5.57
C ALA A 634 21.23 -6.43 -6.35
N VAL A 635 21.44 -5.72 -7.46
CA VAL A 635 20.36 -5.29 -8.38
C VAL A 635 19.63 -6.49 -8.99
N LEU A 636 20.37 -7.51 -9.45
CA LEU A 636 19.75 -8.71 -10.02
C LEU A 636 18.91 -9.46 -8.97
N LEU A 637 19.41 -9.58 -7.74
CA LEU A 637 18.68 -10.19 -6.62
C LEU A 637 17.38 -9.46 -6.31
N GLU A 638 17.40 -8.13 -6.26
CA GLU A 638 16.21 -7.34 -5.94
C GLU A 638 15.20 -7.26 -7.08
N MET A 639 15.65 -7.29 -8.34
CA MET A 639 14.77 -7.33 -9.50
C MET A 639 14.16 -8.72 -9.76
N GLY A 640 14.76 -9.76 -9.19
CA GLY A 640 14.32 -11.15 -9.31
C GLY A 640 13.33 -11.61 -8.22
N ARG A 641 13.00 -10.75 -7.26
CA ARG A 641 12.04 -10.96 -6.16
C ARG A 641 10.71 -10.29 -6.47
#